data_AF-A0A1C6W686-F1
#
_entry.id   AF-A0A1C6W686-F1
#
_cell.length_a   1.000
_cell.length_b   1.000
_cell.length_c   1.000
_cell.angle_alpha   90.00
_cell.angle_beta   90.00
_cell.angle_gamma   90.00
#
_symmetry.space_group_name_H-M   'P 1'
#
loop_
_entity.id
_entity.type
_entity.pdbx_description
1 polymer ?
#
loop_
_entity_poly.entity_id
_entity_poly.type
_entity_poly.pdbx_seq_one_letter_code
_entity_poly.pdbx_strand_id
1 'polypeptide(L)'
;MSEISDPFDFLARGDVATTVATVDALDEQRRRRLGAELVAHVRRRRDTWWADDEATALAVCAVGCLPTAAKAAELLGRRSVFLRSADPAPVIGMARRRGATWLPELARRLADRLDRTDPAESWSFVADLLTAENVPPPTDDRFVEGWLATMAWPAERLQPLPLLERLRVDPFLVAMVPRLFEVDGIGARMPAPDFRGIEETGLPGALARLAGEGRLARAELLDGCVNRFLRGDRTAALRPFVALHALLAPTAAEIGERQASYLRLLADAPTPVATLAQKALRGLADVEFDAFIEASRAVLARPDKTLVRTQLSWLDQVARRHHDRAGEVADVFATGAEHPVGDIRDRSGALAVKHGHRAAPPVVTAPVGESLPQPPPVAPAPAPITDPDELAEEVVAGATRSAMALERVLDAVVRLAGEDRQRLGAALAPVLRREPGRFGGGEHQWDPCCLCGLIGDVLHAATDPLAADARRDRWTAPLAAWPGTVPGPAPQATPPGPPPVDPRVPTPQRLLRARLAEIGSLVGAPHAGLLAAPTLTSGALDPVALYERLVRLGDRDPWSTDLTQALLRLPAVVDEPLAARAAALRTPAGDRLAAWLRTGGLPRPTQRVVTVRRQLPPDWKARGLPPQRTHVELAPPEGFADPLGLLTVPPPTNTWHGDWVAFWPAALPGYRGLVAAHVLPTVASGVRDDASGTAAVLPLLAEGTGTGGPALDLALAYGLGARHEADQVAALDALLLLAGSGDLDATAVGAHLGTLAADGVFPPSRALRPLRDAAAAGAPLTVWHLLAAALPAVLAASPAPRGTPDLLTLAAETAGATGVRIEVPGLADVVARRGSARLVTEARRLATLLDR
;
A
#
# COMPACT_ATOMS: atom_id res chain seq x y z
N MET A 1 -26.18 -18.78 -50.31
CA MET A 1 -25.19 -17.90 -49.65
C MET A 1 -24.75 -18.64 -48.40
N SER A 2 -23.66 -19.41 -48.47
CA SER A 2 -23.09 -20.09 -47.29
C SER A 2 -22.32 -19.07 -46.46
N GLU A 3 -22.68 -18.92 -45.19
CA GLU A 3 -21.87 -18.22 -44.20
C GLU A 3 -20.46 -18.83 -44.18
N ILE A 4 -19.47 -18.02 -44.55
CA ILE A 4 -18.06 -18.42 -44.48
C ILE A 4 -17.70 -18.41 -42.99
N SER A 5 -17.65 -19.58 -42.37
CA SER A 5 -17.06 -19.79 -41.05
C SER A 5 -15.69 -19.13 -41.01
N ASP A 6 -15.44 -18.25 -40.03
CA ASP A 6 -14.14 -17.58 -39.89
C ASP A 6 -13.04 -18.66 -39.79
N PRO A 7 -12.06 -18.69 -40.70
CA PRO A 7 -10.99 -19.70 -40.69
C PRO A 7 -10.13 -19.65 -39.42
N PHE A 8 -10.27 -18.63 -38.57
CA PHE A 8 -9.58 -18.47 -37.29
C PHE A 8 -10.48 -18.63 -36.07
N ASP A 9 -11.69 -19.17 -36.21
CA ASP A 9 -12.63 -19.33 -35.08
C ASP A 9 -12.07 -20.21 -33.95
N PHE A 10 -11.19 -21.16 -34.27
CA PHE A 10 -10.48 -21.96 -33.26
C PHE A 10 -9.48 -21.13 -32.43
N LEU A 11 -8.91 -20.05 -32.99
CA LEU A 11 -8.03 -19.14 -32.25
C LEU A 11 -8.82 -18.30 -31.25
N ALA A 12 -10.02 -17.87 -31.64
CA ALA A 12 -10.94 -17.12 -30.77
C ALA A 12 -11.53 -17.97 -29.64
N ARG A 13 -11.46 -19.30 -29.75
CA ARG A 13 -11.92 -20.26 -28.73
C ARG A 13 -10.78 -20.82 -27.88
N GLY A 14 -9.53 -20.43 -28.14
CA GLY A 14 -8.35 -20.96 -27.46
C GLY A 14 -8.11 -22.46 -27.71
N ASP A 15 -8.61 -23.04 -28.80
CA ASP A 15 -8.45 -24.48 -29.05
C ASP A 15 -7.05 -24.80 -29.59
N VAL A 16 -6.09 -24.97 -28.68
CA VAL A 16 -4.68 -25.24 -28.97
C VAL A 16 -4.52 -26.58 -29.72
N ALA A 17 -5.28 -27.60 -29.36
CA ALA A 17 -5.17 -28.93 -29.98
C ALA A 17 -5.61 -28.90 -31.44
N THR A 18 -6.76 -28.27 -31.73
CA THR A 18 -7.24 -28.07 -33.10
C THR A 18 -6.30 -27.17 -33.90
N THR A 19 -5.71 -26.14 -33.27
CA THR A 19 -4.71 -25.29 -33.92
C THR A 19 -3.49 -26.09 -34.36
N VAL A 20 -2.94 -26.92 -33.46
CA VAL A 20 -1.80 -27.79 -33.79
C VAL A 20 -2.15 -28.71 -34.96
N ALA A 21 -3.27 -29.44 -34.88
CA ALA A 21 -3.68 -30.38 -35.91
C ALA A 21 -3.91 -29.70 -37.27
N THR A 22 -4.54 -28.52 -37.27
CA THR A 22 -4.82 -27.74 -38.48
C THR A 22 -3.53 -27.30 -39.15
N VAL A 23 -2.62 -26.68 -38.39
CA VAL A 23 -1.33 -26.20 -38.93
C VAL A 23 -0.46 -27.38 -39.38
N ASP A 24 -0.56 -28.53 -38.70
CA ASP A 24 0.24 -29.70 -39.01
C ASP A 24 -0.19 -30.39 -40.33
N ALA A 25 -1.49 -30.42 -40.62
CA ALA A 25 -2.04 -31.01 -41.83
C ALA A 25 -1.79 -30.19 -43.11
N LEU A 26 -1.33 -28.93 -43.00
CA LEU A 26 -1.12 -28.04 -44.14
C LEU A 26 0.27 -28.18 -44.77
N ASP A 27 0.30 -28.16 -46.10
CA ASP A 27 1.53 -28.02 -46.89
C ASP A 27 2.17 -26.61 -46.74
N GLU A 28 3.41 -26.46 -47.19
CA GLU A 28 4.16 -25.20 -47.09
C GLU A 28 3.49 -24.01 -47.78
N GLN A 29 2.83 -24.22 -48.92
CA GLN A 29 2.18 -23.15 -49.67
C GLN A 29 0.93 -22.64 -48.94
N ARG A 30 0.12 -23.56 -48.41
CA ARG A 30 -1.09 -23.26 -47.64
C ARG A 30 -0.75 -22.60 -46.31
N ARG A 31 0.32 -23.02 -45.63
CA ARG A 31 0.80 -22.37 -44.40
C ARG A 31 1.21 -20.92 -44.62
N ARG A 32 1.93 -20.61 -45.71
CA ARG A 32 2.29 -19.22 -46.04
C ARG A 32 1.07 -18.35 -46.30
N ARG A 33 0.04 -18.88 -46.97
CA ARG A 33 -1.24 -18.20 -47.18
C ARG A 33 -1.95 -17.95 -45.85
N LEU A 34 -2.07 -18.99 -45.02
CA LEU A 34 -2.67 -18.89 -43.68
C LEU A 34 -1.92 -17.89 -42.80
N GLY A 35 -0.59 -17.84 -42.86
CA GLY A 35 0.22 -16.87 -42.12
C GLY A 35 -0.02 -15.41 -42.56
N ALA A 36 -0.21 -15.15 -43.86
CA ALA A 36 -0.56 -13.81 -44.35
C ALA A 36 -1.98 -13.41 -43.91
N GLU A 37 -2.93 -14.35 -43.97
CA GLU A 37 -4.29 -14.16 -43.49
C GLU A 37 -4.36 -13.95 -41.98
N LEU A 38 -3.52 -14.66 -41.21
CA LEU A 38 -3.41 -14.53 -39.75
C LEU A 38 -2.97 -13.12 -39.36
N VAL A 39 -1.91 -12.60 -39.97
CA VAL A 39 -1.44 -11.23 -39.70
C VAL A 39 -2.51 -10.20 -40.05
N ALA A 40 -3.25 -10.41 -41.14
CA ALA A 40 -4.36 -9.55 -41.52
C ALA A 40 -5.55 -9.67 -40.54
N HIS A 41 -5.88 -10.88 -40.07
CA HIS A 41 -6.92 -11.14 -39.08
C HIS A 41 -6.61 -10.43 -37.77
N VAL A 42 -5.42 -10.63 -37.20
CA VAL A 42 -4.98 -9.96 -35.96
C VAL A 42 -4.85 -8.45 -36.14
N ARG A 43 -4.54 -7.93 -37.35
CA ARG A 43 -4.56 -6.48 -37.64
C ARG A 43 -5.96 -5.87 -37.70
N ARG A 44 -6.94 -6.62 -38.22
CA ARG A 44 -8.34 -6.19 -38.31
C ARG A 44 -9.03 -6.25 -36.94
N ARG A 45 -8.67 -7.25 -36.12
CA ARG A 45 -9.26 -7.50 -34.81
C ARG A 45 -8.57 -6.68 -33.71
N ARG A 46 -8.65 -5.34 -33.80
CA ARG A 46 -8.03 -4.42 -32.82
C ARG A 46 -8.69 -4.43 -31.43
N ASP A 47 -9.87 -5.04 -31.31
CA ASP A 47 -10.73 -4.97 -30.12
C ASP A 47 -10.67 -6.25 -29.26
N THR A 48 -9.83 -7.24 -29.60
CA THR A 48 -9.72 -8.52 -28.87
C THR A 48 -8.30 -8.70 -28.30
N TRP A 49 -8.26 -9.04 -27.01
CA TRP A 49 -7.06 -9.30 -26.24
C TRP A 49 -6.80 -10.79 -26.30
N TRP A 50 -5.61 -11.19 -26.72
CA TRP A 50 -5.22 -12.59 -26.81
C TRP A 50 -4.56 -12.95 -25.48
N ALA A 51 -5.19 -13.76 -24.66
CA ALA A 51 -4.66 -14.23 -23.37
C ALA A 51 -4.82 -15.75 -23.24
N ASP A 52 -4.17 -16.33 -22.23
CA ASP A 52 -4.29 -17.74 -21.87
C ASP A 52 -4.17 -18.69 -23.08
N ASP A 53 -5.17 -19.55 -23.30
CA ASP A 53 -5.19 -20.52 -24.40
C ASP A 53 -5.32 -19.87 -25.78
N GLU A 54 -5.95 -18.69 -25.89
CA GLU A 54 -6.04 -17.94 -27.15
C GLU A 54 -4.66 -17.42 -27.57
N ALA A 55 -3.88 -16.90 -26.63
CA ALA A 55 -2.50 -16.47 -26.86
C ALA A 55 -1.60 -17.67 -27.23
N THR A 56 -1.80 -18.82 -26.58
CA THR A 56 -1.11 -20.07 -26.88
C THR A 56 -1.41 -20.54 -28.31
N ALA A 57 -2.69 -20.60 -28.69
CA ALA A 57 -3.13 -20.98 -30.02
C ALA A 57 -2.58 -20.00 -31.08
N LEU A 58 -2.63 -18.70 -30.81
CA LEU A 58 -2.05 -17.68 -31.68
C LEU A 58 -0.54 -17.89 -31.88
N ALA A 59 0.22 -18.17 -30.80
CA ALA A 59 1.65 -18.42 -30.86
C ALA A 59 2.00 -19.70 -31.64
N VAL A 60 1.25 -20.79 -31.46
CA VAL A 60 1.38 -22.02 -32.25
C VAL A 60 1.16 -21.74 -33.73
N CYS A 61 0.08 -21.03 -34.06
CA CYS A 61 -0.25 -20.69 -35.44
C CYS A 61 0.79 -19.76 -36.07
N ALA A 62 1.27 -18.77 -35.31
CA ALA A 62 2.31 -17.85 -35.75
C ALA A 62 3.62 -18.60 -36.07
N VAL A 63 4.06 -19.50 -35.18
CA VAL A 63 5.30 -20.27 -35.37
C VAL A 63 5.17 -21.30 -36.48
N GLY A 64 4.02 -21.94 -36.63
CA GLY A 64 3.82 -22.95 -37.66
C GLY A 64 3.55 -22.40 -39.06
N CYS A 65 3.13 -21.13 -39.20
CA CYS A 65 2.75 -20.53 -40.49
C CYS A 65 3.62 -19.37 -40.97
N LEU A 66 4.27 -18.61 -40.08
CA LEU A 66 5.09 -17.46 -40.48
C LEU A 66 6.52 -17.89 -40.88
N PRO A 67 7.10 -17.25 -41.92
CA PRO A 67 8.37 -17.71 -42.48
C PRO A 67 9.61 -17.25 -41.71
N THR A 68 9.49 -16.26 -40.81
CA THR A 68 10.65 -15.65 -40.13
C THR A 68 10.34 -15.25 -38.68
N ALA A 69 11.38 -15.31 -37.83
CA ALA A 69 11.34 -14.81 -36.46
C ALA A 69 10.88 -13.35 -36.36
N ALA A 70 11.30 -12.50 -37.30
CA ALA A 70 10.91 -11.09 -37.31
C ALA A 70 9.40 -10.88 -37.43
N LYS A 71 8.73 -11.65 -38.31
CA LYS A 71 7.28 -11.56 -38.49
C LYS A 71 6.52 -12.14 -37.30
N ALA A 72 6.99 -13.26 -36.75
CA ALA A 72 6.41 -13.85 -35.55
C ALA A 72 6.55 -12.91 -34.34
N ALA A 73 7.72 -12.30 -34.14
CA ALA A 73 7.95 -11.31 -33.09
C ALA A 73 7.11 -10.04 -33.31
N GLU A 74 6.91 -9.59 -34.56
CA GLU A 74 6.04 -8.44 -34.88
C GLU A 74 4.59 -8.70 -34.44
N LEU A 75 4.10 -9.91 -34.66
CA LEU A 75 2.74 -10.32 -34.33
C LEU A 75 2.55 -10.56 -32.83
N LEU A 76 3.45 -11.33 -32.20
CA LEU A 76 3.36 -11.73 -30.80
C LEU A 76 3.74 -10.62 -29.83
N GLY A 77 4.66 -9.71 -30.21
CA GLY A 77 5.01 -8.55 -29.39
C GLY A 77 4.04 -7.38 -29.52
N ARG A 78 2.77 -7.63 -29.87
CA ARG A 78 1.72 -6.60 -29.91
C ARG A 78 1.15 -6.40 -28.51
N ARG A 79 0.80 -5.16 -28.18
CA ARG A 79 0.15 -4.82 -26.89
C ARG A 79 -1.18 -5.55 -26.62
N SER A 80 -1.82 -6.08 -27.66
CA SER A 80 -3.06 -6.85 -27.56
C SER A 80 -2.82 -8.33 -27.27
N VAL A 81 -1.57 -8.79 -27.18
CA VAL A 81 -1.20 -10.19 -26.97
C VAL A 81 -0.52 -10.31 -25.62
N PHE A 82 -1.08 -11.13 -24.75
CA PHE A 82 -0.63 -11.39 -23.39
C PHE A 82 -0.07 -12.81 -23.33
N LEU A 83 1.24 -12.93 -23.13
CA LEU A 83 1.97 -14.20 -23.10
C LEU A 83 2.20 -14.72 -21.67
N ARG A 84 1.78 -13.98 -20.63
CA ARG A 84 1.97 -14.36 -19.22
C ARG A 84 1.51 -15.77 -18.90
N SER A 85 0.34 -16.14 -19.40
CA SER A 85 -0.30 -17.44 -19.17
C SER A 85 -0.20 -18.37 -20.37
N ALA A 86 0.47 -17.95 -21.45
CA ALA A 86 0.56 -18.77 -22.66
C ALA A 86 1.48 -19.98 -22.41
N ASP A 87 1.06 -21.17 -22.84
CA ASP A 87 1.87 -22.38 -22.72
C ASP A 87 2.93 -22.43 -23.86
N PRO A 88 4.23 -22.35 -23.53
CA PRO A 88 5.28 -22.42 -24.54
C PRO A 88 5.47 -23.82 -25.12
N ALA A 89 5.03 -24.90 -24.43
CA ALA A 89 5.32 -26.27 -24.85
C ALA A 89 4.70 -26.64 -26.22
N PRO A 90 3.41 -26.33 -26.51
CA PRO A 90 2.84 -26.51 -27.85
C PRO A 90 3.56 -25.72 -28.95
N VAL A 91 4.06 -24.52 -28.62
CA VAL A 91 4.78 -23.63 -29.55
C VAL A 91 6.15 -24.22 -29.91
N ILE A 92 6.92 -24.65 -28.91
CA ILE A 92 8.20 -25.35 -29.08
C ILE A 92 8.00 -26.66 -29.86
N GLY A 93 6.96 -27.43 -29.51
CA GLY A 93 6.60 -28.66 -30.21
C GLY A 93 6.29 -28.42 -31.69
N MET A 94 5.56 -27.33 -32.00
CA MET A 94 5.28 -26.93 -33.37
C MET A 94 6.55 -26.51 -34.12
N ALA A 95 7.41 -25.69 -33.51
CA ALA A 95 8.68 -25.28 -34.10
C ALA A 95 9.54 -26.50 -34.51
N ARG A 96 9.67 -27.48 -33.60
CA ARG A 96 10.43 -28.71 -33.83
C ARG A 96 9.83 -29.58 -34.93
N ARG A 97 8.51 -29.80 -34.91
CA ARG A 97 7.79 -30.54 -35.98
C ARG A 97 8.00 -29.90 -37.35
N ARG A 98 8.13 -28.57 -37.41
CA ARG A 98 8.29 -27.82 -38.66
C ARG A 98 9.74 -27.54 -39.03
N GLY A 99 10.71 -27.95 -38.22
CA GLY A 99 12.12 -27.67 -38.45
C GLY A 99 12.45 -26.17 -38.46
N ALA A 100 11.71 -25.36 -37.69
CA ALA A 100 11.93 -23.92 -37.61
C ALA A 100 13.22 -23.63 -36.81
N THR A 101 14.33 -23.35 -37.50
CA THR A 101 15.64 -23.07 -36.89
C THR A 101 15.78 -21.66 -36.28
N TRP A 102 14.76 -20.82 -36.43
CA TRP A 102 14.79 -19.42 -36.03
C TRP A 102 14.17 -19.14 -34.65
N LEU A 103 13.76 -20.18 -33.92
CA LEU A 103 13.19 -20.04 -32.57
C LEU A 103 14.11 -19.29 -31.58
N PRO A 104 15.45 -19.48 -31.57
CA PRO A 104 16.37 -18.64 -30.80
C PRO A 104 16.25 -17.14 -31.10
N GLU A 105 16.16 -16.79 -32.38
CA GLU A 105 16.05 -15.39 -32.83
C GLU A 105 14.67 -14.80 -32.52
N LEU A 106 13.60 -15.62 -32.51
CA LEU A 106 12.28 -15.19 -32.04
C LEU A 106 12.35 -14.82 -30.55
N ALA A 107 12.91 -15.70 -29.72
CA ALA A 107 13.02 -15.49 -28.29
C ALA A 107 13.79 -14.20 -27.96
N ARG A 108 14.94 -13.98 -28.63
CA ARG A 108 15.74 -12.74 -28.50
C ARG A 108 14.95 -11.49 -28.89
N ARG A 109 14.20 -11.53 -30.00
CA ARG A 109 13.38 -10.39 -30.45
C ARG A 109 12.20 -10.09 -29.53
N LEU A 110 11.63 -11.11 -28.88
CA LEU A 110 10.59 -10.92 -27.88
C LEU A 110 11.18 -10.38 -26.57
N ALA A 111 12.38 -10.79 -26.19
CA ALA A 111 13.12 -10.21 -25.07
C ALA A 111 13.37 -8.69 -25.27
N ASP A 112 13.81 -8.29 -26.48
CA ASP A 112 13.99 -6.87 -26.84
C ASP A 112 12.68 -6.05 -26.74
N ARG A 113 11.52 -6.73 -26.74
CA ARG A 113 10.17 -6.16 -26.75
C ARG A 113 9.43 -6.28 -25.43
N LEU A 114 10.07 -6.76 -24.36
CA LEU A 114 9.45 -6.83 -23.03
C LEU A 114 8.86 -5.46 -22.63
N ASP A 115 7.67 -5.51 -22.04
CA ASP A 115 6.96 -4.32 -21.63
C ASP A 115 7.76 -3.52 -20.59
N ARG A 116 7.68 -2.20 -20.66
CA ARG A 116 8.46 -1.30 -19.79
C ARG A 116 7.88 -1.19 -18.38
N THR A 117 6.58 -1.38 -18.26
CA THR A 117 5.82 -1.24 -17.00
C THR A 117 5.67 -2.58 -16.30
N ASP A 118 5.50 -3.65 -17.06
CA ASP A 118 5.36 -5.02 -16.55
C ASP A 118 6.20 -6.02 -17.36
N PRO A 119 7.54 -6.05 -17.16
CA PRO A 119 8.41 -6.99 -17.86
C PRO A 119 8.01 -8.45 -17.64
N ALA A 120 7.38 -8.77 -16.50
CA ALA A 120 6.96 -10.12 -16.15
C ALA A 120 5.82 -10.67 -17.02
N GLU A 121 5.14 -9.80 -17.79
CA GLU A 121 4.05 -10.17 -18.68
C GLU A 121 4.50 -11.23 -19.70
N SER A 122 5.53 -10.97 -20.50
CA SER A 122 6.00 -11.93 -21.52
C SER A 122 7.25 -12.72 -21.10
N TRP A 123 7.86 -12.39 -19.95
CA TRP A 123 9.18 -12.92 -19.58
C TRP A 123 9.21 -14.44 -19.46
N SER A 124 8.24 -15.06 -18.78
CA SER A 124 8.23 -16.53 -18.57
C SER A 124 8.12 -17.31 -19.88
N PHE A 125 7.30 -16.83 -20.81
CA PHE A 125 7.19 -17.40 -22.15
C PHE A 125 8.53 -17.32 -22.91
N VAL A 126 9.18 -16.16 -22.88
CA VAL A 126 10.49 -15.95 -23.53
C VAL A 126 11.58 -16.80 -22.88
N ALA A 127 11.60 -16.87 -21.54
CA ALA A 127 12.53 -17.67 -20.76
C ALA A 127 12.44 -19.17 -21.10
N ASP A 128 11.22 -19.70 -21.22
CA ASP A 128 11.00 -21.10 -21.60
C ASP A 128 11.46 -21.38 -23.04
N LEU A 129 11.27 -20.44 -23.99
CA LEU A 129 11.82 -20.56 -25.35
C LEU A 129 13.36 -20.56 -25.36
N LEU A 130 14.00 -19.65 -24.61
CA LEU A 130 15.46 -19.57 -24.50
C LEU A 130 16.05 -20.85 -23.88
N THR A 131 15.38 -21.38 -22.85
CA THR A 131 15.78 -22.60 -22.16
C THR A 131 15.64 -23.82 -23.06
N ALA A 132 14.55 -23.93 -23.82
CA ALA A 132 14.30 -25.05 -24.72
C ALA A 132 15.31 -25.18 -25.87
N GLU A 133 15.90 -24.05 -26.28
CA GLU A 133 16.90 -23.96 -27.36
C GLU A 133 18.33 -23.75 -26.81
N ASN A 134 18.53 -23.82 -25.49
CA ASN A 134 19.81 -23.62 -24.80
C ASN A 134 20.55 -22.32 -25.21
N VAL A 135 19.79 -21.24 -25.33
CA VAL A 135 20.29 -19.91 -25.74
C VAL A 135 20.69 -19.13 -24.48
N PRO A 136 21.86 -18.46 -24.45
CA PRO A 136 22.23 -17.59 -23.34
C PRO A 136 21.17 -16.50 -23.11
N PRO A 137 20.80 -16.22 -21.84
CA PRO A 137 19.80 -15.20 -21.55
C PRO A 137 20.33 -13.78 -21.88
N PRO A 138 19.47 -12.86 -22.35
CA PRO A 138 19.79 -11.44 -22.41
C PRO A 138 20.13 -10.89 -21.02
N THR A 139 21.13 -10.00 -20.94
CA THR A 139 21.58 -9.37 -19.68
C THR A 139 21.21 -7.90 -19.57
N ASP A 140 20.29 -7.41 -20.42
CA ASP A 140 19.76 -6.06 -20.31
C ASP A 140 18.89 -5.88 -19.06
N ASP A 141 18.75 -4.63 -18.61
CA ASP A 141 18.07 -4.31 -17.36
C ASP A 141 16.63 -4.86 -17.29
N ARG A 142 15.89 -4.88 -18.42
CA ARG A 142 14.48 -5.33 -18.42
C ARG A 142 14.36 -6.83 -18.23
N PHE A 143 15.26 -7.59 -18.85
CA PHE A 143 15.27 -9.04 -18.69
C PHE A 143 15.59 -9.44 -17.24
N VAL A 144 16.51 -8.71 -16.59
CA VAL A 144 16.84 -8.94 -15.17
C VAL A 144 15.67 -8.56 -14.25
N GLU A 145 14.97 -7.46 -14.53
CA GLU A 145 13.76 -7.05 -13.80
C GLU A 145 12.64 -8.10 -13.91
N GLY A 146 12.40 -8.64 -15.12
CA GLY A 146 11.43 -9.71 -15.34
C GLY A 146 11.78 -11.00 -14.59
N TRP A 147 13.04 -11.42 -14.64
CA TRP A 147 13.55 -12.57 -13.87
C TRP A 147 13.26 -12.40 -12.37
N LEU A 148 13.59 -11.23 -11.81
CA LEU A 148 13.37 -10.95 -10.40
C LEU A 148 11.88 -10.97 -10.02
N ALA A 149 11.01 -10.45 -10.87
CA ALA A 149 9.56 -10.48 -10.67
C ALA A 149 9.02 -11.92 -10.58
N THR A 150 9.54 -12.86 -11.38
CA THR A 150 9.16 -14.29 -11.29
C THR A 150 9.64 -14.98 -10.01
N MET A 151 10.71 -14.48 -9.38
CA MET A 151 11.16 -14.98 -8.08
C MET A 151 10.20 -14.59 -6.97
N ALA A 152 9.65 -13.36 -7.04
CA ALA A 152 8.65 -12.84 -6.13
C ALA A 152 7.27 -13.48 -6.33
N TRP A 153 6.88 -13.69 -7.59
CA TRP A 153 5.58 -14.24 -7.97
C TRP A 153 5.77 -15.42 -8.94
N PRO A 154 6.13 -16.61 -8.44
CA PRO A 154 6.32 -17.78 -9.29
C PRO A 154 5.01 -18.22 -9.97
N ALA A 155 5.15 -18.78 -11.17
CA ALA A 155 4.08 -19.53 -11.83
C ALA A 155 3.52 -20.63 -10.89
N GLU A 156 2.23 -20.94 -11.00
CA GLU A 156 1.52 -21.88 -10.10
C GLU A 156 2.24 -23.21 -9.92
N ARG A 157 2.80 -23.76 -11.01
CA ARG A 157 3.59 -25.01 -11.00
C ARG A 157 4.84 -24.96 -10.12
N LEU A 158 5.42 -23.78 -9.90
CA LEU A 158 6.63 -23.55 -9.11
C LEU A 158 6.32 -23.03 -7.69
N GLN A 159 5.09 -22.60 -7.42
CA GLN A 159 4.69 -22.10 -6.09
C GLN A 159 4.96 -23.10 -4.93
N PRO A 160 4.87 -24.43 -5.09
CA PRO A 160 5.17 -25.36 -4.00
C PRO A 160 6.64 -25.35 -3.55
N LEU A 161 7.58 -24.88 -4.40
CA LEU A 161 9.01 -24.95 -4.15
C LEU A 161 9.53 -23.69 -3.42
N PRO A 162 10.33 -23.85 -2.35
CA PRO A 162 11.05 -22.75 -1.72
C PRO A 162 11.94 -21.98 -2.71
N LEU A 163 12.18 -20.69 -2.46
CA LEU A 163 13.00 -19.83 -3.33
C LEU A 163 14.40 -20.42 -3.58
N LEU A 164 15.07 -20.93 -2.55
CA LEU A 164 16.38 -21.56 -2.68
C LEU A 164 16.37 -22.73 -3.67
N GLU A 165 15.39 -23.63 -3.59
CA GLU A 165 15.29 -24.77 -4.52
C GLU A 165 15.01 -24.32 -5.95
N ARG A 166 14.20 -23.28 -6.13
CA ARG A 166 13.95 -22.68 -7.46
C ARG A 166 15.23 -22.11 -8.06
N LEU A 167 15.99 -21.33 -7.29
CA LEU A 167 17.28 -20.79 -7.74
C LEU A 167 18.30 -21.89 -8.03
N ARG A 168 18.23 -23.04 -7.35
CA ARG A 168 19.13 -24.16 -7.63
C ARG A 168 18.90 -24.76 -9.02
N VAL A 169 17.68 -24.76 -9.53
CA VAL A 169 17.37 -25.33 -10.85
C VAL A 169 17.24 -24.26 -11.94
N ASP A 170 17.42 -22.98 -11.59
CA ASP A 170 17.29 -21.86 -12.51
C ASP A 170 18.50 -21.81 -13.50
N PRO A 171 18.26 -21.88 -14.82
CA PRO A 171 19.31 -21.89 -15.83
C PRO A 171 19.99 -20.53 -16.03
N PHE A 172 19.39 -19.44 -15.54
CA PHE A 172 19.86 -18.07 -15.75
C PHE A 172 20.57 -17.49 -14.53
N LEU A 173 20.54 -18.17 -13.38
CA LEU A 173 21.13 -17.73 -12.11
C LEU A 173 22.51 -17.08 -12.28
N VAL A 174 23.45 -17.79 -12.91
CA VAL A 174 24.85 -17.34 -13.03
C VAL A 174 24.97 -16.09 -13.91
N ALA A 175 24.12 -15.95 -14.94
CA ALA A 175 24.10 -14.79 -15.82
C ALA A 175 23.39 -13.57 -15.18
N MET A 176 22.36 -13.81 -14.36
CA MET A 176 21.53 -12.74 -13.79
C MET A 176 22.13 -12.13 -12.52
N VAL A 177 22.78 -12.93 -11.68
CA VAL A 177 23.28 -12.49 -10.36
C VAL A 177 24.24 -11.30 -10.46
N PRO A 178 25.26 -11.27 -11.35
CA PRO A 178 26.14 -10.10 -11.47
C PRO A 178 25.38 -8.82 -11.82
N ARG A 179 24.36 -8.94 -12.67
CA ARG A 179 23.55 -7.79 -13.13
C ARG A 179 22.68 -7.21 -12.03
N LEU A 180 22.31 -7.98 -11.00
CA LEU A 180 21.62 -7.45 -9.83
C LEU A 180 22.39 -6.30 -9.15
N PHE A 181 23.72 -6.31 -9.20
CA PHE A 181 24.55 -5.27 -8.60
C PHE A 181 24.72 -4.02 -9.48
N GLU A 182 24.34 -4.12 -10.76
CA GLU A 182 24.59 -3.10 -11.78
C GLU A 182 23.34 -2.33 -12.18
N VAL A 183 22.15 -2.93 -12.05
CA VAL A 183 20.86 -2.29 -12.38
C VAL A 183 20.42 -1.35 -11.26
N ASP A 184 20.12 -0.09 -11.60
CA ASP A 184 19.70 0.92 -10.63
C ASP A 184 18.27 0.69 -10.13
N GLY A 185 18.03 0.84 -8.83
CA GLY A 185 16.71 0.67 -8.20
C GLY A 185 16.24 -0.78 -8.03
N ILE A 186 16.96 -1.77 -8.57
CA ILE A 186 16.50 -3.17 -8.62
C ILE A 186 16.28 -3.80 -7.24
N GLY A 187 17.05 -3.38 -6.23
CA GLY A 187 16.88 -3.87 -4.86
C GLY A 187 15.50 -3.55 -4.27
N ALA A 188 14.85 -2.46 -4.69
CA ALA A 188 13.49 -2.15 -4.23
C ALA A 188 12.43 -3.09 -4.81
N ARG A 189 12.77 -3.84 -5.86
CA ARG A 189 11.94 -4.86 -6.50
C ARG A 189 12.28 -6.28 -6.05
N MET A 190 13.33 -6.46 -5.23
CA MET A 190 13.70 -7.78 -4.74
C MET A 190 12.61 -8.33 -3.80
N PRO A 191 12.25 -9.62 -3.92
CA PRO A 191 11.28 -10.20 -3.02
C PRO A 191 11.76 -10.08 -1.58
N ALA A 192 10.92 -9.48 -0.75
CA ALA A 192 10.96 -9.66 0.69
C ALA A 192 10.93 -11.17 1.03
N PRO A 193 11.32 -11.60 2.26
CA PRO A 193 11.13 -12.99 2.67
C PRO A 193 9.73 -13.49 2.26
N ASP A 194 9.70 -14.66 1.62
CA ASP A 194 8.53 -15.26 0.97
C ASP A 194 7.23 -15.01 1.77
N PHE A 195 6.12 -14.73 1.09
CA PHE A 195 4.77 -14.64 1.67
C PHE A 195 4.41 -15.84 2.57
N ARG A 196 5.13 -16.96 2.47
CA ARG A 196 5.02 -18.16 3.32
C ARG A 196 5.86 -18.14 4.60
N GLY A 197 6.78 -17.20 4.77
CA GLY A 197 7.60 -17.02 5.97
C GLY A 197 8.53 -18.18 6.32
N ILE A 198 8.91 -19.02 5.33
CA ILE A 198 9.68 -20.26 5.57
C ILE A 198 11.19 -19.97 5.68
N GLU A 199 11.69 -18.89 5.07
CA GLU A 199 13.10 -18.51 5.17
C GLU A 199 13.24 -17.05 5.61
N GLU A 200 13.82 -16.82 6.78
CA GLU A 200 13.99 -15.51 7.43
C GLU A 200 14.81 -14.48 6.63
N THR A 201 15.30 -14.83 5.42
CA THR A 201 16.32 -14.07 4.69
C THR A 201 16.07 -13.87 3.18
N GLY A 202 14.89 -14.19 2.63
CA GLY A 202 14.53 -13.86 1.23
C GLY A 202 15.59 -14.21 0.17
N LEU A 203 15.69 -13.40 -0.91
CA LEU A 203 16.74 -13.57 -1.94
C LEU A 203 18.18 -13.42 -1.41
N PRO A 204 18.52 -12.43 -0.55
CA PRO A 204 19.86 -12.33 0.03
C PRO A 204 20.34 -13.59 0.76
N GLY A 205 19.43 -14.23 1.50
CA GLY A 205 19.69 -15.49 2.20
C GLY A 205 19.97 -16.64 1.26
N ALA A 206 19.17 -16.75 0.20
CA ALA A 206 19.37 -17.79 -0.81
C ALA A 206 20.72 -17.60 -1.54
N LEU A 207 21.09 -16.37 -1.92
CA LEU A 207 22.38 -16.09 -2.55
C LEU A 207 23.56 -16.41 -1.62
N ALA A 208 23.48 -16.04 -0.34
CA ALA A 208 24.51 -16.38 0.64
C ALA A 208 24.63 -17.91 0.85
N ARG A 209 23.51 -18.64 0.88
CA ARG A 209 23.50 -20.10 0.96
C ARG A 209 24.14 -20.74 -0.28
N LEU A 210 23.78 -20.28 -1.48
CA LEU A 210 24.35 -20.76 -2.74
C LEU A 210 25.86 -20.47 -2.84
N ALA A 211 26.32 -19.36 -2.27
CA ALA A 211 27.77 -19.10 -2.14
C ALA A 211 28.45 -20.08 -1.17
N GLY A 212 27.80 -20.40 -0.04
CA GLY A 212 28.28 -21.43 0.89
C GLY A 212 28.31 -22.85 0.28
N GLU A 213 27.41 -23.14 -0.67
CA GLU A 213 27.37 -24.37 -1.46
C GLU A 213 28.40 -24.39 -2.62
N GLY A 214 29.13 -23.30 -2.84
CA GLY A 214 30.11 -23.18 -3.94
C GLY A 214 29.48 -22.97 -5.33
N ARG A 215 28.18 -22.69 -5.40
CA ARG A 215 27.47 -22.43 -6.67
C ARG A 215 27.62 -21.01 -7.19
N LEU A 216 27.93 -20.07 -6.30
CA LEU A 216 28.24 -18.67 -6.61
C LEU A 216 29.56 -18.31 -5.96
N ALA A 217 30.39 -17.53 -6.64
CA ALA A 217 31.65 -17.08 -6.07
C ALA A 217 31.40 -16.04 -4.98
N ARG A 218 31.76 -16.37 -3.73
CA ARG A 218 31.64 -15.49 -2.56
C ARG A 218 32.30 -14.13 -2.79
N ALA A 219 33.49 -14.12 -3.37
CA ALA A 219 34.25 -12.90 -3.65
C ALA A 219 33.47 -11.97 -4.61
N GLU A 220 32.89 -12.51 -5.69
CA GLU A 220 32.10 -11.74 -6.65
C GLU A 220 30.84 -11.12 -6.02
N LEU A 221 30.16 -11.84 -5.14
CA LEU A 221 29.00 -11.29 -4.42
C LEU A 221 29.40 -10.15 -3.47
N LEU A 222 30.55 -10.27 -2.81
CA LEU A 222 31.06 -9.23 -1.91
C LEU A 222 31.50 -7.99 -2.70
N ASP A 223 32.23 -8.17 -3.80
CA ASP A 223 32.63 -7.09 -4.71
C ASP A 223 31.42 -6.41 -5.33
N GLY A 224 30.42 -7.20 -5.76
CA GLY A 224 29.14 -6.70 -6.23
C GLY A 224 28.43 -5.82 -5.20
N CYS A 225 28.37 -6.24 -3.92
CA CYS A 225 27.81 -5.43 -2.84
C CYS A 225 28.55 -4.10 -2.68
N VAL A 226 29.88 -4.13 -2.59
CA VAL A 226 30.71 -2.93 -2.39
C VAL A 226 30.59 -1.97 -3.57
N ASN A 227 30.64 -2.48 -4.80
CA ASN A 227 30.48 -1.67 -6.01
C ASN A 227 29.08 -1.05 -6.11
N ARG A 228 28.02 -1.80 -5.76
CA ARG A 228 26.66 -1.28 -5.69
C ARG A 228 26.55 -0.14 -4.67
N PHE A 229 27.15 -0.29 -3.50
CA PHE A 229 27.17 0.74 -2.47
C PHE A 229 27.89 2.01 -2.93
N LEU A 230 29.02 1.87 -3.63
CA LEU A 230 29.81 3.00 -4.13
C LEU A 230 29.11 3.75 -5.26
N ARG A 231 28.36 3.06 -6.12
CA ARG A 231 27.54 3.67 -7.16
C ARG A 231 26.37 4.49 -6.58
N GLY A 232 25.90 4.11 -5.39
CA GLY A 232 24.81 4.79 -4.69
C GLY A 232 23.42 4.43 -5.24
N ASP A 233 22.41 4.59 -4.38
CA ASP A 233 20.98 4.46 -4.73
C ASP A 233 20.14 5.00 -3.56
N ARG A 234 18.82 5.00 -3.72
CA ARG A 234 17.84 5.18 -2.64
C ARG A 234 18.01 4.06 -1.60
N THR A 235 17.82 4.41 -0.32
CA THR A 235 18.02 3.50 0.81
C THR A 235 17.25 2.18 0.70
N ALA A 236 16.02 2.22 0.19
CA ALA A 236 15.18 1.03 -0.01
C ALA A 236 15.84 0.03 -1.00
N ALA A 237 16.47 0.53 -2.06
CA ALA A 237 17.13 -0.31 -3.06
C ALA A 237 18.49 -0.85 -2.59
N LEU A 238 19.18 -0.19 -1.66
CA LEU A 238 20.44 -0.71 -1.08
C LEU A 238 20.22 -1.76 0.01
N ARG A 239 19.03 -1.77 0.64
CA ARG A 239 18.74 -2.60 1.82
C ARG A 239 18.96 -4.11 1.61
N PRO A 240 18.54 -4.73 0.49
CA PRO A 240 18.80 -6.16 0.29
C PRO A 240 20.29 -6.49 0.17
N PHE A 241 21.08 -5.61 -0.44
CA PHE A 241 22.52 -5.79 -0.58
C PHE A 241 23.26 -5.60 0.75
N VAL A 242 22.79 -4.69 1.61
CA VAL A 242 23.26 -4.58 3.01
C VAL A 242 22.99 -5.88 3.78
N ALA A 243 21.82 -6.49 3.58
CA ALA A 243 21.49 -7.77 4.19
C ALA A 243 22.37 -8.91 3.64
N LEU A 244 22.58 -8.97 2.31
CA LEU A 244 23.46 -9.94 1.68
C LEU A 244 24.89 -9.82 2.21
N HIS A 245 25.45 -8.62 2.25
CA HIS A 245 26.77 -8.36 2.81
C HIS A 245 26.91 -8.87 4.26
N ALA A 246 25.91 -8.57 5.10
CA ALA A 246 25.89 -9.03 6.48
C ALA A 246 25.83 -10.57 6.60
N LEU A 247 25.05 -11.23 5.73
CA LEU A 247 24.93 -12.68 5.66
C LEU A 247 26.19 -13.36 5.13
N LEU A 248 26.91 -12.72 4.21
CA LEU A 248 28.22 -13.18 3.79
C LEU A 248 29.23 -13.11 4.95
N ALA A 249 29.07 -12.19 5.90
CA ALA A 249 29.98 -12.03 7.05
C ALA A 249 31.46 -11.95 6.59
N PRO A 250 31.84 -10.87 5.88
CA PRO A 250 33.21 -10.73 5.37
C PRO A 250 34.24 -10.72 6.50
N THR A 251 35.35 -11.39 6.25
CA THR A 251 36.49 -11.51 7.17
C THR A 251 37.30 -10.21 7.21
N ALA A 252 38.10 -10.02 8.27
CA ALA A 252 38.98 -8.86 8.38
C ALA A 252 39.97 -8.74 7.19
N ALA A 253 40.42 -9.88 6.63
CA ALA A 253 41.27 -9.89 5.44
C ALA A 253 40.52 -9.37 4.20
N GLU A 254 39.30 -9.88 3.93
CA GLU A 254 38.45 -9.43 2.81
C GLU A 254 38.09 -7.93 2.93
N ILE A 255 37.88 -7.43 4.14
CA ILE A 255 37.65 -6.00 4.41
C ILE A 255 38.94 -5.18 4.22
N GLY A 256 40.09 -5.68 4.68
CA GLY A 256 41.39 -5.03 4.56
C GLY A 256 41.79 -4.80 3.10
N GLU A 257 41.56 -5.79 2.22
CA GLU A 257 41.77 -5.65 0.76
C GLU A 257 40.92 -4.53 0.13
N ARG A 258 39.79 -4.18 0.77
CA ARG A 258 38.80 -3.21 0.27
C ARG A 258 38.73 -1.95 1.14
N GLN A 259 39.72 -1.71 1.99
CA GLN A 259 39.68 -0.67 3.04
C GLN A 259 39.37 0.73 2.47
N ALA A 260 39.99 1.09 1.34
CA ALA A 260 39.74 2.37 0.67
C ALA A 260 38.27 2.55 0.25
N SER A 261 37.64 1.50 -0.28
CA SER A 261 36.22 1.50 -0.64
C SER A 261 35.33 1.69 0.58
N TYR A 262 35.61 1.01 1.70
CA TYR A 262 34.84 1.18 2.94
C TYR A 262 35.00 2.57 3.56
N LEU A 263 36.19 3.18 3.49
CA LEU A 263 36.40 4.56 3.97
C LEU A 263 35.58 5.56 3.16
N ARG A 264 35.53 5.39 1.83
CA ARG A 264 34.67 6.21 0.96
C ARG A 264 33.18 6.00 1.26
N LEU A 265 32.75 4.75 1.48
CA LEU A 265 31.38 4.45 1.88
C LEU A 265 31.00 5.06 3.23
N LEU A 266 31.94 5.12 4.18
CA LEU A 266 31.72 5.74 5.48
C LEU A 266 31.44 7.26 5.34
N ALA A 267 32.15 7.93 4.44
CA ALA A 267 31.99 9.35 4.18
C ALA A 267 30.68 9.66 3.43
N ASP A 268 30.47 9.00 2.28
CA ASP A 268 29.51 9.46 1.27
C ASP A 268 28.20 8.66 1.24
N ALA A 269 28.18 7.42 1.72
CA ALA A 269 27.03 6.55 1.50
C ALA A 269 25.83 6.90 2.41
N PRO A 270 24.60 6.47 2.06
CA PRO A 270 23.44 6.59 2.95
C PRO A 270 23.66 5.89 4.30
N THR A 271 22.98 6.37 5.35
CA THR A 271 23.23 6.00 6.75
C THR A 271 23.37 4.49 7.02
N PRO A 272 22.53 3.58 6.46
CA PRO A 272 22.69 2.15 6.72
C PRO A 272 24.00 1.56 6.17
N VAL A 273 24.43 2.03 5.00
CA VAL A 273 25.69 1.60 4.37
C VAL A 273 26.89 2.21 5.09
N ALA A 274 26.82 3.50 5.45
CA ALA A 274 27.87 4.15 6.25
C ALA A 274 28.04 3.47 7.63
N THR A 275 26.94 3.06 8.27
CA THR A 275 26.97 2.32 9.54
C THR A 275 27.61 0.94 9.38
N LEU A 276 27.27 0.22 8.31
CA LEU A 276 27.88 -1.05 7.96
C LEU A 276 29.39 -0.89 7.72
N ALA A 277 29.78 0.13 6.96
CA ALA A 277 31.19 0.43 6.68
C ALA A 277 31.97 0.79 7.95
N GLN A 278 31.40 1.63 8.82
CA GLN A 278 31.99 1.96 10.12
C GLN A 278 32.21 0.71 10.98
N LYS A 279 31.23 -0.20 11.01
CA LYS A 279 31.33 -1.45 11.77
C LYS A 279 32.41 -2.37 11.20
N ALA A 280 32.49 -2.50 9.87
CA ALA A 280 33.49 -3.33 9.20
C ALA A 280 34.92 -2.80 9.44
N LEU A 281 35.14 -1.50 9.25
CA LEU A 281 36.46 -0.87 9.45
C LEU A 281 36.94 -0.95 10.90
N ARG A 282 36.03 -0.81 11.88
CA ARG A 282 36.38 -0.98 13.31
C ARG A 282 36.82 -2.39 13.69
N GLY A 283 36.52 -3.39 12.85
CA GLY A 283 36.97 -4.76 13.03
C GLY A 283 38.39 -5.01 12.53
N LEU A 284 39.01 -4.05 11.82
CA LEU A 284 40.39 -4.14 11.37
C LEU A 284 41.38 -3.85 12.50
N ALA A 285 42.53 -4.52 12.46
CA ALA A 285 43.62 -4.29 13.40
C ALA A 285 44.34 -2.95 13.13
N ASP A 286 44.44 -2.57 11.84
CA ASP A 286 45.06 -1.35 11.39
C ASP A 286 44.22 -0.71 10.27
N VAL A 287 44.09 0.61 10.31
CA VAL A 287 43.39 1.43 9.31
C VAL A 287 44.30 2.61 9.02
N GLU A 288 44.71 2.75 7.76
CA GLU A 288 45.44 3.91 7.23
C GLU A 288 44.91 5.23 7.81
N PHE A 289 45.77 5.91 8.57
CA PHE A 289 45.39 7.00 9.47
C PHE A 289 44.91 8.23 8.71
N ASP A 290 45.58 8.60 7.61
CA ASP A 290 45.31 9.85 6.91
C ASP A 290 43.93 9.78 6.22
N ALA A 291 43.64 8.69 5.52
CA ALA A 291 42.33 8.43 4.94
C ALA A 291 41.24 8.24 6.00
N PHE A 292 41.57 7.72 7.19
CA PHE A 292 40.64 7.67 8.32
C PHE A 292 40.27 9.05 8.86
N ILE A 293 41.25 9.96 9.00
CA ILE A 293 41.03 11.35 9.44
C ILE A 293 40.19 12.12 8.43
N GLU A 294 40.47 11.97 7.13
CA GLU A 294 39.67 12.59 6.07
C GLU A 294 38.21 12.11 6.09
N ALA A 295 37.98 10.79 6.09
CA ALA A 295 36.63 10.23 6.18
C ALA A 295 35.90 10.67 7.46
N SER A 296 36.64 10.81 8.57
CA SER A 296 36.07 11.26 9.85
C SER A 296 35.54 12.70 9.81
N ARG A 297 36.22 13.61 9.10
CA ARG A 297 35.73 14.99 8.91
C ARG A 297 34.38 15.00 8.19
N ALA A 298 34.26 14.22 7.13
CA ALA A 298 33.01 14.05 6.40
C ALA A 298 31.91 13.47 7.29
N VAL A 299 32.22 12.46 8.11
CA VAL A 299 31.24 11.85 9.02
C VAL A 299 30.71 12.83 10.06
N LEU A 300 31.55 13.69 10.65
CA LEU A 300 31.11 14.65 11.68
C LEU A 300 30.18 15.75 11.14
N ALA A 301 30.19 15.99 9.83
CA ALA A 301 29.25 16.91 9.17
C ALA A 301 27.88 16.28 8.87
N ARG A 302 27.74 14.95 9.01
CA ARG A 302 26.50 14.24 8.70
C ARG A 302 25.45 14.48 9.79
N PRO A 303 24.14 14.54 9.45
CA PRO A 303 23.07 14.68 10.43
C PRO A 303 22.83 13.41 11.29
N ASP A 304 23.56 12.32 11.03
CA ASP A 304 23.36 10.99 11.61
C ASP A 304 23.88 10.86 13.05
N LYS A 305 23.09 11.27 14.05
CA LYS A 305 23.46 11.27 15.48
C LYS A 305 24.21 10.02 15.97
N THR A 306 23.73 8.81 15.66
CA THR A 306 24.33 7.56 16.16
C THR A 306 25.66 7.24 15.48
N LEU A 307 25.75 7.46 14.16
CA LEU A 307 26.96 7.25 13.38
C LEU A 307 28.05 8.23 13.85
N VAL A 308 27.71 9.51 13.99
CA VAL A 308 28.59 10.57 14.48
C VAL A 308 29.08 10.28 15.89
N ARG A 309 28.18 9.92 16.82
CA ARG A 309 28.57 9.57 18.19
C ARG A 309 29.55 8.39 18.23
N THR A 310 29.34 7.40 17.38
CA THR A 310 30.20 6.21 17.28
C THR A 310 31.57 6.59 16.68
N GLN A 311 31.59 7.53 15.73
CA GLN A 311 32.81 8.09 15.15
C GLN A 311 33.61 8.90 16.16
N LEU A 312 32.97 9.77 16.93
CA LEU A 312 33.60 10.53 18.01
C LEU A 312 34.26 9.62 19.05
N SER A 313 33.61 8.51 19.40
CA SER A 313 34.20 7.51 20.29
C SER A 313 35.40 6.79 19.66
N TRP A 314 35.39 6.57 18.36
CA TRP A 314 36.49 5.92 17.65
C TRP A 314 37.68 6.86 17.51
N LEU A 315 37.45 8.12 17.14
CA LEU A 315 38.45 9.19 17.13
C LEU A 315 39.11 9.38 18.50
N ASP A 316 38.36 9.37 19.61
CA ASP A 316 38.95 9.48 20.96
C ASP A 316 39.81 8.26 21.32
N GLN A 317 39.51 7.08 20.79
CA GLN A 317 40.37 5.89 20.95
C GLN A 317 41.65 6.01 20.12
N VAL A 318 41.56 6.50 18.87
CA VAL A 318 42.71 6.73 17.99
C VAL A 318 43.63 7.81 18.54
N ALA A 319 43.10 8.94 19.03
CA ALA A 319 43.88 10.01 19.67
C ALA A 319 44.64 9.55 20.92
N ARG A 320 44.13 8.54 21.64
CA ARG A 320 44.82 7.92 22.78
C ARG A 320 45.91 6.92 22.37
N ARG A 321 45.88 6.41 21.14
CA ARG A 321 46.88 5.48 20.61
C ARG A 321 48.00 6.22 19.88
N HIS A 322 47.67 7.30 19.17
CA HIS A 322 48.59 8.15 18.42
C HIS A 322 48.73 9.52 19.09
N HIS A 323 49.39 9.54 20.26
CA HIS A 323 49.56 10.76 21.05
C HIS A 323 50.32 11.86 20.30
N ASP A 324 51.23 11.46 19.41
CA ASP A 324 52.02 12.31 18.52
C ASP A 324 51.17 13.07 17.48
N ARG A 325 49.98 12.55 17.14
CA ARG A 325 49.06 13.13 16.14
C ARG A 325 47.72 13.61 16.73
N ALA A 326 47.63 13.72 18.06
CA ALA A 326 46.38 14.07 18.75
C ALA A 326 45.83 15.46 18.36
N GLY A 327 46.69 16.40 17.95
CA GLY A 327 46.29 17.72 17.45
C GLY A 327 45.47 17.64 16.16
N GLU A 328 45.83 16.76 15.23
CA GLU A 328 45.08 16.55 13.99
C GLU A 328 43.68 15.99 14.27
N VAL A 329 43.55 15.13 15.30
CA VAL A 329 42.26 14.61 15.75
C VAL A 329 41.43 15.69 16.47
N ALA A 330 42.08 16.59 17.21
CA ALA A 330 41.42 17.73 17.85
C ALA A 330 40.77 18.68 16.83
N ASP A 331 41.45 18.93 15.71
CA ASP A 331 40.91 19.72 14.60
C ASP A 331 39.73 19.04 13.91
N VAL A 332 39.67 17.71 13.91
CA VAL A 332 38.49 16.97 13.44
C VAL A 332 37.35 17.15 14.44
N PHE A 333 37.57 17.05 15.75
CA PHE A 333 36.51 17.30 16.74
C PHE A 333 35.92 18.72 16.64
N ALA A 334 36.73 19.70 16.26
CA ALA A 334 36.27 21.07 16.07
C ALA A 334 35.21 21.21 14.97
N THR A 335 35.26 20.40 13.90
CA THR A 335 34.26 20.48 12.81
C THR A 335 32.85 20.08 13.27
N GLY A 336 32.72 19.31 14.35
CA GLY A 336 31.43 18.94 14.94
C GLY A 336 30.81 20.01 15.87
N ALA A 337 31.50 21.14 16.12
CA ALA A 337 31.03 22.20 17.00
C ALA A 337 29.85 23.02 16.44
N GLU A 338 29.53 22.85 15.15
CA GLU A 338 28.38 23.50 14.48
C GLU A 338 27.22 22.50 14.22
N HIS A 339 27.32 21.28 14.73
CA HIS A 339 26.33 20.24 14.44
C HIS A 339 24.90 20.64 14.92
N PRO A 340 23.84 20.37 14.15
CA PRO A 340 22.46 20.78 14.48
C PRO A 340 21.90 20.11 15.74
N VAL A 341 22.38 18.91 16.05
CA VAL A 341 21.99 18.18 17.26
C VAL A 341 22.87 18.60 18.44
N GLY A 342 22.26 19.18 19.48
CA GLY A 342 22.97 19.76 20.63
C GLY A 342 23.88 18.79 21.40
N ASP A 343 23.45 17.53 21.61
CA ASP A 343 24.28 16.58 22.37
C ASP A 343 25.55 16.13 21.63
N ILE A 344 25.52 16.12 20.29
CA ILE A 344 26.69 15.88 19.45
C ILE A 344 27.61 17.10 19.49
N ARG A 345 27.04 18.30 19.38
CA ARG A 345 27.78 19.57 19.46
C ARG A 345 28.58 19.67 20.76
N ASP A 346 27.91 19.47 21.89
CA ASP A 346 28.51 19.56 23.22
C ASP A 346 29.60 18.50 23.41
N ARG A 347 29.35 17.27 22.95
CA ARG A 347 30.32 16.18 23.04
C ARG A 347 31.54 16.40 22.14
N SER A 348 31.32 16.91 20.93
CA SER A 348 32.40 17.24 20.00
C SER A 348 33.26 18.37 20.56
N GLY A 349 32.63 19.44 21.07
CA GLY A 349 33.31 20.54 21.75
C GLY A 349 34.08 20.09 23.00
N ALA A 350 33.51 19.23 23.83
CA ALA A 350 34.19 18.69 25.01
C ALA A 350 35.42 17.84 24.63
N LEU A 351 35.33 17.02 23.58
CA LEU A 351 36.46 16.24 23.06
C LEU A 351 37.50 17.13 22.39
N ALA A 352 37.08 18.16 21.66
CA ALA A 352 37.96 19.16 21.07
C ALA A 352 38.76 19.89 22.16
N VAL A 353 38.11 20.35 23.24
CA VAL A 353 38.75 20.99 24.40
C VAL A 353 39.67 20.03 25.15
N LYS A 354 39.22 18.79 25.39
CA LYS A 354 40.03 17.74 26.02
C LYS A 354 41.36 17.52 25.29
N HIS A 355 41.35 17.67 23.97
CA HIS A 355 42.53 17.51 23.10
C HIS A 355 43.09 18.85 22.59
N GLY A 356 42.69 20.01 23.13
CA GLY A 356 43.38 21.31 22.97
C GLY A 356 42.68 22.46 22.20
N HIS A 357 41.43 22.32 21.75
CA HIS A 357 40.69 23.31 20.93
C HIS A 357 39.78 24.26 21.76
N ARG A 358 39.55 25.51 21.33
CA ARG A 358 38.78 26.54 22.10
C ARG A 358 37.66 27.18 21.25
N ALA A 359 36.38 27.08 21.65
CA ALA A 359 35.21 27.66 20.96
C ALA A 359 34.17 28.32 21.91
N ALA A 360 33.32 29.21 21.36
CA ALA A 360 32.43 30.19 22.04
C ALA A 360 30.91 29.78 22.07
N PRO A 361 30.04 30.40 22.93
CA PRO A 361 28.70 29.87 23.26
C PRO A 361 27.50 30.43 22.43
N PRO A 362 26.34 29.72 22.33
CA PRO A 362 25.14 30.13 21.56
C PRO A 362 23.89 30.55 22.39
N VAL A 363 22.85 31.09 21.70
CA VAL A 363 21.65 31.83 22.19
C VAL A 363 20.32 31.03 22.04
N VAL A 364 19.28 31.37 22.83
CA VAL A 364 17.94 30.72 22.96
C VAL A 364 16.79 31.65 22.52
N THR A 365 15.69 31.10 21.95
CA THR A 365 14.44 31.80 21.50
C THR A 365 13.22 31.60 22.42
N ALA A 366 12.21 32.48 22.28
CA ALA A 366 11.08 32.76 23.20
C ALA A 366 9.74 32.01 22.88
N PRO A 367 8.73 31.98 23.81
CA PRO A 367 7.53 31.12 23.72
C PRO A 367 6.38 31.68 22.85
N VAL A 368 5.59 30.78 22.25
CA VAL A 368 4.42 31.04 21.39
C VAL A 368 3.22 30.24 21.93
N GLY A 369 2.05 30.87 22.04
CA GLY A 369 0.80 30.22 22.47
C GLY A 369 0.15 29.35 21.38
N GLU A 370 -0.87 28.57 21.75
CA GLU A 370 -1.63 27.72 20.83
C GLU A 370 -2.58 28.57 19.96
N SER A 371 -2.52 28.41 18.64
CA SER A 371 -3.36 29.15 17.68
C SER A 371 -3.54 28.30 16.43
N LEU A 372 -4.51 27.37 16.48
CA LEU A 372 -4.93 26.61 15.31
C LEU A 372 -6.11 27.30 14.61
N PRO A 373 -6.09 27.45 13.27
CA PRO A 373 -7.24 27.93 12.54
C PRO A 373 -8.37 26.90 12.59
N GLN A 374 -9.62 27.37 12.67
CA GLN A 374 -10.76 26.47 12.47
C GLN A 374 -10.75 25.92 11.03
N PRO A 375 -11.03 24.62 10.84
CA PRO A 375 -11.14 24.06 9.50
C PRO A 375 -12.27 24.74 8.72
N PRO A 376 -12.10 24.95 7.40
CA PRO A 376 -13.14 25.55 6.58
C PRO A 376 -14.39 24.66 6.56
N PRO A 377 -15.59 25.23 6.36
CA PRO A 377 -16.81 24.44 6.22
C PRO A 377 -16.71 23.51 5.01
N VAL A 378 -17.34 22.34 5.11
CA VAL A 378 -17.37 21.34 4.02
C VAL A 378 -18.02 21.95 2.78
N ALA A 379 -17.36 21.81 1.63
CA ALA A 379 -17.83 22.36 0.38
C ALA A 379 -19.06 21.60 -0.16
N PRO A 380 -19.93 22.26 -0.94
CA PRO A 380 -20.96 21.58 -1.72
C PRO A 380 -20.37 20.54 -2.67
N ALA A 381 -21.09 19.43 -2.88
CA ALA A 381 -20.70 18.42 -3.85
C ALA A 381 -20.61 19.04 -5.27
N PRO A 382 -19.69 18.55 -6.13
CA PRO A 382 -19.57 19.02 -7.51
C PRO A 382 -20.88 18.91 -8.28
N ALA A 383 -21.08 19.79 -9.25
CA ALA A 383 -22.28 19.78 -10.09
C ALA A 383 -22.45 18.41 -10.80
N PRO A 384 -23.68 17.88 -10.94
CA PRO A 384 -23.90 16.61 -11.62
C PRO A 384 -23.39 16.64 -13.08
N ILE A 385 -22.84 15.53 -13.57
CA ILE A 385 -22.48 15.40 -14.98
C ILE A 385 -23.77 15.24 -15.78
N THR A 386 -23.95 16.06 -16.81
CA THR A 386 -25.17 16.08 -17.63
C THR A 386 -24.92 15.65 -19.07
N ASP A 387 -23.67 15.55 -19.48
CA ASP A 387 -23.30 15.18 -20.84
C ASP A 387 -22.51 13.84 -20.87
N PRO A 388 -22.85 12.90 -21.76
CA PRO A 388 -22.12 11.63 -21.91
C PRO A 388 -20.64 11.77 -22.27
N ASP A 389 -20.24 12.81 -23.01
CA ASP A 389 -18.85 13.01 -23.40
C ASP A 389 -18.02 13.52 -22.20
N GLU A 390 -18.57 14.44 -21.39
CA GLU A 390 -17.98 14.85 -20.10
C GLU A 390 -17.81 13.64 -19.18
N LEU A 391 -18.81 12.76 -19.11
CA LEU A 391 -18.73 11.52 -18.31
C LEU A 391 -17.58 10.62 -18.78
N ALA A 392 -17.41 10.46 -20.10
CA ALA A 392 -16.34 9.68 -20.67
C ALA A 392 -14.95 10.27 -20.33
N GLU A 393 -14.81 11.60 -20.38
CA GLU A 393 -13.59 12.31 -20.00
C GLU A 393 -13.24 12.11 -18.51
N GLU A 394 -14.22 12.22 -17.62
CA GLU A 394 -14.04 12.00 -16.17
C GLU A 394 -13.60 10.55 -15.86
N VAL A 395 -14.18 9.56 -16.55
CA VAL A 395 -13.79 8.14 -16.41
C VAL A 395 -12.34 7.93 -16.88
N VAL A 396 -11.91 8.57 -17.98
CA VAL A 396 -10.52 8.52 -18.46
C VAL A 396 -9.57 9.18 -17.46
N ALA A 397 -9.90 10.39 -17.00
CA ALA A 397 -9.11 11.15 -16.01
C ALA A 397 -8.98 10.42 -14.67
N GLY A 398 -9.91 9.50 -14.40
CA GLY A 398 -9.80 8.52 -13.34
C GLY A 398 -10.64 8.79 -12.11
N ALA A 399 -11.77 9.47 -12.31
CA ALA A 399 -12.82 9.72 -11.33
C ALA A 399 -13.19 8.48 -10.49
N THR A 400 -13.09 7.27 -11.06
CA THR A 400 -13.44 6.00 -10.37
C THR A 400 -12.53 5.63 -9.20
N ARG A 401 -11.42 6.34 -8.98
CA ARG A 401 -10.50 6.13 -7.84
C ARG A 401 -10.70 7.10 -6.67
N SER A 402 -11.60 8.07 -6.81
CA SER A 402 -11.98 8.99 -5.74
C SER A 402 -13.43 8.73 -5.35
N ALA A 403 -13.75 8.75 -4.06
CA ALA A 403 -15.10 8.48 -3.58
C ALA A 403 -16.13 9.47 -4.17
N MET A 404 -15.81 10.77 -4.19
CA MET A 404 -16.73 11.79 -4.69
C MET A 404 -16.87 11.80 -6.21
N ALA A 405 -15.76 11.61 -6.91
CA ALA A 405 -15.82 11.54 -8.36
C ALA A 405 -16.53 10.24 -8.81
N LEU A 406 -16.37 9.12 -8.08
CA LEU A 406 -17.15 7.90 -8.33
C LEU A 406 -18.65 8.10 -8.10
N GLU A 407 -19.07 8.74 -7.01
CA GLU A 407 -20.51 9.00 -6.77
C GLU A 407 -21.11 9.87 -7.88
N ARG A 408 -20.37 10.89 -8.34
CA ARG A 408 -20.75 11.75 -9.48
C ARG A 408 -20.90 10.94 -10.77
N VAL A 409 -19.97 10.02 -11.04
CA VAL A 409 -20.01 9.09 -12.17
C VAL A 409 -21.20 8.13 -12.07
N LEU A 410 -21.43 7.50 -10.92
CA LEU A 410 -22.53 6.55 -10.73
C LEU A 410 -23.91 7.20 -10.89
N ASP A 411 -24.10 8.39 -10.33
CA ASP A 411 -25.34 9.15 -10.51
C ASP A 411 -25.57 9.53 -11.99
N ALA A 412 -24.52 9.99 -12.68
CA ALA A 412 -24.59 10.34 -14.09
C ALA A 412 -24.89 9.13 -14.98
N VAL A 413 -24.24 7.99 -14.72
CA VAL A 413 -24.50 6.73 -15.42
C VAL A 413 -25.96 6.34 -15.31
N VAL A 414 -26.55 6.40 -14.11
CA VAL A 414 -27.95 6.02 -13.88
C VAL A 414 -28.91 6.96 -14.62
N ARG A 415 -28.71 8.28 -14.54
CA ARG A 415 -29.56 9.27 -15.25
C ARG A 415 -29.43 9.13 -16.76
N LEU A 416 -28.20 9.20 -17.29
CA LEU A 416 -27.95 9.23 -18.73
C LEU A 416 -28.32 7.90 -19.40
N ALA A 417 -28.15 6.76 -18.72
CA ALA A 417 -28.60 5.47 -19.24
C ALA A 417 -30.13 5.37 -19.28
N GLY A 418 -30.83 6.04 -18.36
CA GLY A 418 -32.30 6.09 -18.33
C GLY A 418 -32.90 7.05 -19.38
N GLU A 419 -32.15 8.07 -19.78
CA GLU A 419 -32.55 9.08 -20.79
C GLU A 419 -32.22 8.64 -22.22
N ASP A 420 -30.94 8.37 -22.51
CA ASP A 420 -30.45 7.97 -23.83
C ASP A 420 -29.24 7.03 -23.70
N ARG A 421 -29.55 5.75 -23.46
CA ARG A 421 -28.55 4.69 -23.33
C ARG A 421 -27.67 4.57 -24.58
N GLN A 422 -28.20 4.82 -25.77
CA GLN A 422 -27.44 4.69 -27.02
C GLN A 422 -26.35 5.75 -27.12
N ARG A 423 -26.69 7.01 -26.81
CA ARG A 423 -25.70 8.10 -26.76
C ARG A 423 -24.66 7.87 -25.68
N LEU A 424 -25.07 7.41 -24.50
CA LEU A 424 -24.15 7.03 -23.43
C LEU A 424 -23.18 5.91 -23.86
N GLY A 425 -23.71 4.86 -24.49
CA GLY A 425 -22.92 3.75 -25.02
C GLY A 425 -21.90 4.22 -26.06
N ALA A 426 -22.27 5.14 -26.95
CA ALA A 426 -21.37 5.69 -27.97
C ALA A 426 -20.18 6.46 -27.35
N ALA A 427 -20.40 7.19 -26.26
CA ALA A 427 -19.36 7.94 -25.56
C ALA A 427 -18.45 7.04 -24.69
N LEU A 428 -19.03 6.09 -23.94
CA LEU A 428 -18.28 5.25 -22.98
C LEU A 428 -17.60 4.02 -23.61
N ALA A 429 -18.19 3.40 -24.63
CA ALA A 429 -17.63 2.17 -25.21
C ALA A 429 -16.18 2.30 -25.74
N PRO A 430 -15.75 3.44 -26.35
CA PRO A 430 -14.35 3.65 -26.72
C PRO A 430 -13.40 3.72 -25.51
N VAL A 431 -13.85 4.30 -24.40
CA VAL A 431 -13.06 4.40 -23.15
C VAL A 431 -12.87 3.02 -22.54
N LEU A 432 -13.97 2.27 -22.38
CA LEU A 432 -13.95 0.92 -21.81
C LEU A 432 -13.09 -0.04 -22.63
N ARG A 433 -13.12 0.06 -23.97
CA ARG A 433 -12.27 -0.77 -24.86
C ARG A 433 -10.79 -0.44 -24.80
N ARG A 434 -10.42 0.82 -24.50
CA ARG A 434 -9.02 1.25 -24.43
C ARG A 434 -8.33 0.82 -23.13
N GLU A 435 -9.10 0.62 -22.06
CA GLU A 435 -8.60 0.36 -20.70
C GLU A 435 -9.18 -0.94 -20.07
N PRO A 436 -9.06 -2.12 -20.71
CA PRO A 436 -9.69 -3.34 -20.21
C PRO A 436 -8.96 -3.99 -19.04
N GLY A 437 -7.71 -3.61 -18.73
CA GLY A 437 -7.12 -3.95 -17.43
C GLY A 437 -7.88 -3.24 -16.31
N ARG A 438 -8.12 -1.93 -16.48
CA ARG A 438 -8.76 -1.06 -15.48
C ARG A 438 -10.23 -1.38 -15.23
N PHE A 439 -10.95 -1.82 -16.26
CA PHE A 439 -12.40 -2.04 -16.22
C PHE A 439 -12.82 -3.47 -16.57
N GLY A 440 -11.86 -4.37 -16.82
CA GLY A 440 -12.10 -5.80 -17.03
C GLY A 440 -11.80 -6.60 -15.77
N GLY A 441 -12.53 -7.70 -15.57
CA GLY A 441 -12.42 -8.56 -14.39
C GLY A 441 -11.09 -9.31 -14.23
N GLY A 442 -10.10 -9.08 -15.10
CA GLY A 442 -8.85 -9.84 -15.16
C GLY A 442 -7.76 -9.43 -14.15
N GLU A 443 -7.74 -8.17 -13.68
CA GLU A 443 -6.65 -7.69 -12.81
C GLU A 443 -6.67 -8.30 -11.40
N HIS A 444 -7.82 -8.83 -10.93
CA HIS A 444 -7.98 -9.38 -9.59
C HIS A 444 -8.79 -10.67 -9.56
N GLN A 445 -8.37 -11.68 -10.34
CA GLN A 445 -8.99 -13.01 -10.41
C GLN A 445 -9.19 -13.71 -9.06
N TRP A 446 -8.47 -13.31 -8.01
CA TRP A 446 -8.59 -13.85 -6.66
C TRP A 446 -9.76 -13.28 -5.84
N ASP A 447 -10.38 -12.17 -6.29
CA ASP A 447 -11.58 -11.59 -5.68
C ASP A 447 -12.62 -11.26 -6.76
N PRO A 448 -13.59 -12.17 -7.02
CA PRO A 448 -14.59 -11.98 -8.06
C PRO A 448 -15.52 -10.77 -7.81
N CYS A 449 -15.48 -10.18 -6.61
CA CYS A 449 -16.23 -9.00 -6.21
C CYS A 449 -15.31 -7.81 -5.90
N CYS A 450 -14.12 -7.74 -6.49
CA CYS A 450 -13.26 -6.55 -6.37
C CYS A 450 -13.99 -5.29 -6.89
N LEU A 451 -13.81 -4.14 -6.22
CA LEU A 451 -14.55 -2.92 -6.54
C LEU A 451 -14.25 -2.39 -7.95
N CYS A 452 -13.00 -2.39 -8.42
CA CYS A 452 -12.71 -1.94 -9.79
C CYS A 452 -13.42 -2.81 -10.83
N GLY A 453 -13.51 -4.13 -10.61
CA GLY A 453 -14.26 -5.05 -11.46
C GLY A 453 -15.76 -4.72 -11.45
N LEU A 454 -16.37 -4.54 -10.27
CA LEU A 454 -17.78 -4.18 -10.16
C LEU A 454 -18.09 -2.79 -10.77
N ILE A 455 -17.19 -1.82 -10.64
CA ILE A 455 -17.31 -0.50 -11.30
C ILE A 455 -17.26 -0.68 -12.83
N GLY A 456 -16.28 -1.44 -13.34
CA GLY A 456 -16.17 -1.74 -14.76
C GLY A 456 -17.43 -2.43 -15.31
N ASP A 457 -17.98 -3.37 -14.55
CA ASP A 457 -19.21 -4.06 -14.91
C ASP A 457 -20.44 -3.13 -14.93
N VAL A 458 -20.54 -2.16 -14.00
CA VAL A 458 -21.61 -1.14 -14.01
C VAL A 458 -21.50 -0.29 -15.27
N LEU A 459 -20.29 0.17 -15.59
CA LEU A 459 -20.05 0.97 -16.80
C LEU A 459 -20.38 0.17 -18.06
N HIS A 460 -20.02 -1.11 -18.13
CA HIS A 460 -20.38 -1.97 -19.24
C HIS A 460 -21.90 -2.19 -19.35
N ALA A 461 -22.57 -2.49 -18.24
CA ALA A 461 -24.03 -2.66 -18.21
C ALA A 461 -24.78 -1.38 -18.63
N ALA A 462 -24.21 -0.21 -18.37
CA ALA A 462 -24.76 1.06 -18.82
C ALA A 462 -24.68 1.26 -20.34
N THR A 463 -23.74 0.60 -21.03
CA THR A 463 -23.54 0.77 -22.48
C THR A 463 -24.44 -0.12 -23.34
N ASP A 464 -24.74 -1.34 -22.92
CA ASP A 464 -25.52 -2.32 -23.70
C ASP A 464 -26.28 -3.30 -22.76
N PRO A 465 -27.60 -3.51 -22.94
CA PRO A 465 -28.36 -4.52 -22.22
C PRO A 465 -27.76 -5.94 -22.26
N LEU A 466 -27.17 -6.36 -23.38
CA LEU A 466 -26.53 -7.69 -23.48
C LEU A 466 -25.29 -7.80 -22.57
N ALA A 467 -24.59 -6.69 -22.36
CA ALA A 467 -23.48 -6.62 -21.44
C ALA A 467 -23.94 -6.72 -19.97
N ALA A 468 -25.12 -6.20 -19.65
CA ALA A 468 -25.73 -6.36 -18.33
C ALA A 468 -26.13 -7.82 -18.06
N ASP A 469 -26.73 -8.48 -19.06
CA ASP A 469 -27.14 -9.88 -18.95
C ASP A 469 -25.96 -10.84 -18.78
N ALA A 470 -24.87 -10.63 -19.53
CA ALA A 470 -23.64 -11.42 -19.40
C ALA A 470 -22.98 -11.32 -18.01
N ARG A 471 -23.36 -10.33 -17.19
CA ARG A 471 -22.77 -10.04 -15.88
C ARG A 471 -23.72 -10.36 -14.71
N ARG A 472 -24.94 -10.82 -15.00
CA ARG A 472 -26.01 -11.06 -14.01
C ARG A 472 -25.57 -11.97 -12.85
N ASP A 473 -24.81 -13.01 -13.15
CA ASP A 473 -24.31 -13.94 -12.14
C ASP A 473 -23.36 -13.27 -11.14
N ARG A 474 -22.59 -12.26 -11.57
CA ARG A 474 -21.66 -11.51 -10.71
C ARG A 474 -22.37 -10.53 -9.77
N TRP A 475 -23.56 -10.05 -10.12
CA TRP A 475 -24.37 -9.17 -9.26
C TRP A 475 -25.08 -9.91 -8.12
N THR A 476 -25.41 -11.18 -8.37
CA THR A 476 -26.23 -11.99 -7.46
C THR A 476 -25.53 -12.21 -6.12
N ALA A 477 -24.22 -12.49 -6.12
CA ALA A 477 -23.47 -12.77 -4.90
C ALA A 477 -23.38 -11.55 -3.93
N PRO A 478 -22.98 -10.34 -4.38
CA PRO A 478 -23.02 -9.14 -3.53
C PRO A 478 -24.42 -8.81 -2.98
N LEU A 479 -25.47 -8.92 -3.81
CA LEU A 479 -26.84 -8.61 -3.41
C LEU A 479 -27.38 -9.61 -2.38
N ALA A 480 -27.09 -10.90 -2.54
CA ALA A 480 -27.48 -11.94 -1.59
C ALA A 480 -26.75 -11.83 -0.25
N ALA A 481 -25.53 -11.28 -0.24
CA ALA A 481 -24.73 -11.09 0.96
C ALA A 481 -25.05 -9.81 1.74
N TRP A 482 -25.83 -8.90 1.16
CA TRP A 482 -26.29 -7.70 1.85
C TRP A 482 -27.60 -7.97 2.60
N PRO A 483 -27.64 -7.79 3.93
CA PRO A 483 -28.86 -7.98 4.68
C PRO A 483 -29.93 -6.93 4.31
N GLY A 484 -31.16 -7.37 4.04
CA GLY A 484 -32.32 -6.48 3.85
C GLY A 484 -32.86 -6.38 2.42
N THR A 485 -32.34 -7.17 1.47
CA THR A 485 -33.03 -7.44 0.19
C THR A 485 -34.14 -8.48 0.43
N VAL A 486 -35.37 -8.18 -0.01
CA VAL A 486 -36.46 -9.17 0.00
C VAL A 486 -36.04 -10.34 -0.91
N PRO A 487 -36.05 -11.61 -0.45
CA PRO A 487 -35.77 -12.73 -1.34
C PRO A 487 -36.86 -12.82 -2.41
N GLY A 488 -36.51 -12.59 -3.67
CA GLY A 488 -37.29 -13.13 -4.79
C GLY A 488 -37.28 -14.67 -4.74
N PRO A 489 -38.24 -15.35 -5.39
CA PRO A 489 -38.30 -16.81 -5.37
C PRO A 489 -36.98 -17.39 -5.88
N ALA A 490 -36.39 -18.27 -5.09
CA ALA A 490 -35.11 -18.91 -5.40
C ALA A 490 -35.16 -19.60 -6.77
N PRO A 491 -34.18 -19.37 -7.67
CA PRO A 491 -34.11 -20.12 -8.91
C PRO A 491 -33.85 -21.60 -8.59
N GLN A 492 -34.67 -22.47 -9.21
CA GLN A 492 -34.51 -23.91 -9.11
C GLN A 492 -33.25 -24.35 -9.88
N ALA A 493 -32.28 -24.87 -9.12
CA ALA A 493 -31.19 -25.80 -9.46
C ALA A 493 -30.45 -25.65 -10.82
N THR A 494 -29.19 -25.14 -10.80
CA THR A 494 -27.95 -25.75 -11.39
C THR A 494 -26.66 -25.03 -10.88
N PRO A 495 -25.41 -25.53 -11.12
CA PRO A 495 -24.42 -26.13 -10.20
C PRO A 495 -23.34 -25.14 -9.63
N PRO A 496 -22.21 -25.62 -9.05
CA PRO A 496 -21.83 -25.36 -7.67
C PRO A 496 -21.64 -23.87 -7.34
N GLY A 497 -22.62 -23.31 -6.61
CA GLY A 497 -22.53 -22.24 -5.62
C GLY A 497 -21.78 -20.93 -5.98
N PRO A 498 -22.44 -19.74 -5.96
CA PRO A 498 -21.69 -18.50 -5.82
C PRO A 498 -20.85 -18.55 -4.53
N PRO A 499 -19.61 -18.06 -4.52
CA PRO A 499 -18.76 -18.18 -3.34
C PRO A 499 -19.45 -17.52 -2.14
N PRO A 500 -19.44 -18.15 -0.96
CA PRO A 500 -19.89 -17.50 0.26
C PRO A 500 -19.05 -16.23 0.42
N VAL A 501 -19.70 -15.08 0.56
CA VAL A 501 -18.97 -13.83 0.82
C VAL A 501 -18.14 -14.06 2.07
N ASP A 502 -16.81 -13.95 1.92
CA ASP A 502 -15.85 -14.19 2.98
C ASP A 502 -16.31 -13.36 4.19
N PRO A 503 -16.66 -13.99 5.34
CA PRO A 503 -17.15 -13.28 6.52
C PRO A 503 -16.13 -12.26 7.06
N ARG A 504 -14.90 -12.31 6.55
CA ARG A 504 -13.85 -11.33 6.81
C ARG A 504 -14.06 -10.02 6.07
N VAL A 505 -14.89 -9.92 5.04
CA VAL A 505 -15.12 -8.66 4.31
C VAL A 505 -15.88 -7.68 5.22
N PRO A 506 -15.28 -6.52 5.57
CA PRO A 506 -15.91 -5.52 6.42
C PRO A 506 -17.25 -5.06 5.86
N THR A 507 -18.21 -4.84 6.73
CA THR A 507 -19.57 -4.46 6.34
C THR A 507 -19.64 -3.21 5.44
N PRO A 508 -18.87 -2.12 5.66
CA PRO A 508 -18.84 -1.00 4.72
C PRO A 508 -18.43 -1.40 3.30
N GLN A 509 -17.52 -2.36 3.16
CA GLN A 509 -17.12 -2.90 1.87
C GLN A 509 -18.24 -3.72 1.23
N ARG A 510 -18.98 -4.51 2.02
CA ARG A 510 -20.16 -5.24 1.51
C ARG A 510 -21.25 -4.29 1.02
N LEU A 511 -21.48 -3.17 1.73
CA LEU A 511 -22.41 -2.12 1.31
C LEU A 511 -22.03 -1.56 -0.07
N LEU A 512 -20.76 -1.18 -0.26
CA LEU A 512 -20.28 -0.68 -1.56
C LEU A 512 -20.46 -1.71 -2.68
N ARG A 513 -20.15 -2.99 -2.42
CA ARG A 513 -20.34 -4.08 -3.40
C ARG A 513 -21.81 -4.26 -3.76
N ALA A 514 -22.69 -4.28 -2.76
CA ALA A 514 -24.13 -4.41 -2.96
C ALA A 514 -24.72 -3.23 -3.73
N ARG A 515 -24.26 -2.01 -3.45
CA ARG A 515 -24.66 -0.81 -4.20
C ARG A 515 -24.27 -0.90 -5.67
N LEU A 516 -23.02 -1.25 -5.96
CA LEU A 516 -22.56 -1.40 -7.34
C LEU A 516 -23.33 -2.50 -8.06
N ALA A 517 -23.63 -3.61 -7.38
CA ALA A 517 -24.44 -4.68 -7.95
C ALA A 517 -25.89 -4.26 -8.20
N GLU A 518 -26.53 -3.53 -7.27
CA GLU A 518 -27.89 -3.00 -7.46
C GLU A 518 -27.94 -2.04 -8.65
N ILE A 519 -27.01 -1.08 -8.70
CA ILE A 519 -26.88 -0.13 -9.81
C ILE A 519 -26.67 -0.89 -11.13
N GLY A 520 -25.70 -1.81 -11.19
CA GLY A 520 -25.40 -2.58 -12.40
C GLY A 520 -26.57 -3.44 -12.87
N SER A 521 -27.38 -3.97 -11.95
CA SER A 521 -28.55 -4.79 -12.28
C SER A 521 -29.76 -3.99 -12.77
N LEU A 522 -29.86 -2.70 -12.41
CA LEU A 522 -31.02 -1.84 -12.70
C LEU A 522 -30.69 -0.69 -13.67
N VAL A 523 -29.42 -0.52 -14.07
CA VAL A 523 -28.98 0.62 -14.88
C VAL A 523 -29.72 0.71 -16.21
N GLY A 524 -30.22 1.93 -16.48
CA GLY A 524 -31.00 2.34 -17.64
C GLY A 524 -32.45 1.85 -17.68
N ALA A 525 -33.00 1.42 -16.54
CA ALA A 525 -34.40 1.71 -16.25
C ALA A 525 -34.58 3.24 -16.07
N PRO A 526 -35.72 3.84 -16.45
CA PRO A 526 -35.94 5.27 -16.28
C PRO A 526 -35.83 5.67 -14.80
N HIS A 527 -34.80 6.45 -14.46
CA HIS A 527 -34.53 6.89 -13.09
C HIS A 527 -34.01 8.33 -13.07
N ALA A 528 -34.46 9.12 -12.09
CA ALA A 528 -34.15 10.56 -12.00
C ALA A 528 -32.76 10.85 -11.36
N GLY A 529 -31.96 9.80 -11.15
CA GLY A 529 -30.68 9.84 -10.41
C GLY A 529 -30.76 9.11 -9.08
N LEU A 530 -29.61 8.96 -8.43
CA LEU A 530 -29.50 8.20 -7.18
C LEU A 530 -30.06 9.03 -6.01
N LEU A 531 -30.89 8.42 -5.18
CA LEU A 531 -31.35 9.02 -3.91
C LEU A 531 -30.17 9.33 -2.99
N ALA A 532 -29.13 8.49 -3.02
CA ALA A 532 -27.96 8.64 -2.17
C ALA A 532 -26.90 9.63 -2.70
N ALA A 533 -27.10 10.26 -3.86
CA ALA A 533 -26.12 11.19 -4.42
C ALA A 533 -25.74 12.27 -3.39
N PRO A 534 -24.46 12.42 -3.00
CA PRO A 534 -24.06 13.37 -1.96
C PRO A 534 -24.43 14.83 -2.29
N THR A 535 -24.65 15.65 -1.27
CA THR A 535 -24.80 17.11 -1.42
C THR A 535 -23.58 17.88 -0.94
N LEU A 536 -22.67 17.22 -0.21
CA LEU A 536 -21.41 17.77 0.30
C LEU A 536 -20.22 16.91 -0.13
N THR A 537 -19.03 17.50 -0.21
CA THR A 537 -17.79 16.79 -0.58
C THR A 537 -17.35 15.73 0.44
N SER A 538 -17.87 15.76 1.66
CA SER A 538 -17.65 14.71 2.67
C SER A 538 -18.43 13.42 2.37
N GLY A 539 -19.32 13.43 1.37
CA GLY A 539 -20.27 12.34 1.11
C GLY A 539 -21.60 12.49 1.86
N ALA A 540 -21.74 13.50 2.72
CA ALA A 540 -22.98 13.77 3.44
C ALA A 540 -24.12 14.19 2.51
N LEU A 541 -25.35 13.85 2.92
CA LEU A 541 -26.59 14.16 2.22
C LEU A 541 -27.47 15.05 3.09
N ASP A 542 -27.87 16.20 2.54
CA ASP A 542 -28.86 17.10 3.12
C ASP A 542 -30.22 16.36 3.25
N PRO A 543 -30.78 16.24 4.46
CA PRO A 543 -32.10 15.64 4.68
C PRO A 543 -33.20 16.23 3.81
N VAL A 544 -33.18 17.54 3.54
CA VAL A 544 -34.19 18.21 2.71
C VAL A 544 -34.04 17.78 1.25
N ALA A 545 -32.80 17.66 0.75
CA ALA A 545 -32.56 17.18 -0.61
C ALA A 545 -33.04 15.74 -0.80
N LEU A 546 -32.86 14.86 0.20
CA LEU A 546 -33.40 13.50 0.15
C LEU A 546 -34.94 13.51 0.13
N TYR A 547 -35.57 14.30 1.01
CA TYR A 547 -37.03 14.46 1.02
C TYR A 547 -37.56 14.91 -0.35
N GLU A 548 -36.93 15.90 -0.98
CA GLU A 548 -37.32 16.37 -2.31
C GLU A 548 -37.13 15.32 -3.40
N ARG A 549 -36.07 14.51 -3.31
CA ARG A 549 -35.87 13.37 -4.23
C ARG A 549 -36.97 12.33 -4.07
N LEU A 550 -37.40 12.04 -2.85
CA LEU A 550 -38.54 11.13 -2.58
C LEU A 550 -39.87 11.70 -3.10
N VAL A 551 -40.10 13.02 -2.96
CA VAL A 551 -41.27 13.69 -3.56
C VAL A 551 -41.27 13.52 -5.09
N ARG A 552 -40.13 13.69 -5.74
CA ARG A 552 -39.98 13.48 -7.20
C ARG A 552 -40.11 12.00 -7.61
N LEU A 553 -39.73 11.08 -6.73
CA LEU A 553 -39.87 9.64 -6.97
C LEU A 553 -41.35 9.25 -7.05
N GLY A 554 -42.19 9.83 -6.19
CA GLY A 554 -43.64 9.55 -6.11
C GLY A 554 -43.91 8.17 -5.53
N ASP A 555 -44.89 7.45 -6.09
CA ASP A 555 -45.32 6.12 -5.63
C ASP A 555 -44.41 4.98 -6.12
N ARG A 556 -43.32 5.28 -6.85
CA ARG A 556 -42.37 4.27 -7.32
C ARG A 556 -41.52 3.77 -6.17
N ASP A 557 -41.28 2.46 -6.14
CA ASP A 557 -40.41 1.87 -5.14
C ASP A 557 -38.94 2.33 -5.35
N PRO A 558 -38.28 2.83 -4.30
CA PRO A 558 -36.87 3.17 -4.38
C PRO A 558 -36.01 1.90 -4.43
N TRP A 559 -34.83 2.01 -5.05
CA TRP A 559 -33.84 0.95 -4.98
C TRP A 559 -33.39 0.76 -3.52
N SER A 560 -33.40 -0.48 -3.06
CA SER A 560 -33.33 -0.81 -1.63
C SER A 560 -31.99 -0.43 -0.99
N THR A 561 -30.90 -0.69 -1.71
CA THR A 561 -29.53 -0.42 -1.26
C THR A 561 -29.22 1.07 -1.43
N ASP A 562 -29.71 1.70 -2.50
CA ASP A 562 -29.57 3.14 -2.68
C ASP A 562 -30.31 3.96 -1.62
N LEU A 563 -31.56 3.63 -1.28
CA LEU A 563 -32.26 4.26 -0.16
C LEU A 563 -31.52 4.03 1.16
N THR A 564 -31.01 2.82 1.39
CA THR A 564 -30.24 2.50 2.61
C THR A 564 -28.98 3.35 2.69
N GLN A 565 -28.24 3.50 1.59
CA GLN A 565 -27.09 4.41 1.52
C GLN A 565 -27.49 5.87 1.75
N ALA A 566 -28.61 6.32 1.19
CA ALA A 566 -29.09 7.69 1.36
C ALA A 566 -29.34 8.00 2.84
N LEU A 567 -30.00 7.09 3.56
CA LEU A 567 -30.24 7.22 5.01
C LEU A 567 -28.92 7.24 5.81
N LEU A 568 -27.96 6.39 5.46
CA LEU A 568 -26.64 6.33 6.11
C LEU A 568 -25.77 7.59 5.89
N ARG A 569 -26.10 8.41 4.88
CA ARG A 569 -25.43 9.69 4.59
C ARG A 569 -26.08 10.90 5.27
N LEU A 570 -27.25 10.72 5.89
CA LEU A 570 -27.90 11.78 6.65
C LEU A 570 -27.12 12.10 7.94
N PRO A 571 -27.14 13.35 8.42
CA PRO A 571 -26.63 13.68 9.73
C PRO A 571 -27.37 12.89 10.82
N ALA A 572 -26.63 12.42 11.82
CA ALA A 572 -27.16 11.66 12.96
C ALA A 572 -27.80 12.59 14.00
N VAL A 573 -28.87 13.30 13.60
CA VAL A 573 -29.60 14.28 14.42
C VAL A 573 -31.11 14.04 14.32
N VAL A 574 -31.84 14.36 15.40
CA VAL A 574 -33.30 14.25 15.42
C VAL A 574 -33.94 15.47 14.76
N ASP A 575 -34.83 15.24 13.79
CA ASP A 575 -35.58 16.28 13.08
C ASP A 575 -37.05 15.90 12.94
N GLU A 576 -37.83 16.15 13.99
CA GLU A 576 -39.27 15.85 14.00
C GLU A 576 -40.06 16.64 12.93
N PRO A 577 -39.82 17.95 12.70
CA PRO A 577 -40.52 18.69 11.65
C PRO A 577 -40.38 18.05 10.26
N LEU A 578 -39.17 17.67 9.87
CA LEU A 578 -38.95 16.99 8.60
C LEU A 578 -39.48 15.55 8.61
N ALA A 579 -39.38 14.83 9.74
CA ALA A 579 -39.96 13.51 9.89
C ALA A 579 -41.48 13.50 9.69
N ALA A 580 -42.19 14.50 10.22
CA ALA A 580 -43.63 14.67 10.03
C ALA A 580 -43.98 14.92 8.55
N ARG A 581 -43.17 15.74 7.84
CA ARG A 581 -43.32 15.95 6.40
C ARG A 581 -43.08 14.68 5.60
N ALA A 582 -42.04 13.91 5.93
CA ALA A 582 -41.72 12.64 5.27
C ALA A 582 -42.84 11.60 5.46
N ALA A 583 -43.40 11.47 6.66
CA ALA A 583 -44.54 10.60 6.93
C ALA A 583 -45.80 11.03 6.17
N ALA A 584 -45.99 12.34 5.93
CA ALA A 584 -47.13 12.84 5.16
C ALA A 584 -47.11 12.44 3.67
N LEU A 585 -45.96 11.96 3.15
CA LEU A 585 -45.88 11.38 1.80
C LEU A 585 -46.69 10.10 1.68
N ARG A 586 -46.94 9.38 2.78
CA ARG A 586 -47.69 8.11 2.82
C ARG A 586 -47.13 7.04 1.87
N THR A 587 -45.80 7.01 1.72
CA THR A 587 -45.07 5.98 0.96
C THR A 587 -44.14 5.21 1.90
N PRO A 588 -43.82 3.92 1.61
CA PRO A 588 -42.89 3.15 2.43
C PRO A 588 -41.51 3.82 2.60
N ALA A 589 -41.05 4.53 1.56
CA ALA A 589 -39.80 5.28 1.58
C ALA A 589 -39.87 6.51 2.51
N GLY A 590 -40.99 7.24 2.47
CA GLY A 590 -41.27 8.36 3.37
C GLY A 590 -41.35 7.92 4.83
N ASP A 591 -41.97 6.77 5.11
CA ASP A 591 -42.04 6.21 6.46
C ASP A 591 -40.67 5.77 6.99
N ARG A 592 -39.82 5.18 6.14
CA ARG A 592 -38.42 4.86 6.50
C ARG A 592 -37.61 6.12 6.81
N LEU A 593 -37.74 7.17 6.00
CA LEU A 593 -37.07 8.45 6.26
C LEU A 593 -37.58 9.08 7.57
N ALA A 594 -38.88 9.10 7.78
CA ALA A 594 -39.48 9.63 9.00
C ALA A 594 -39.01 8.87 10.24
N ALA A 595 -38.98 7.54 10.20
CA ALA A 595 -38.45 6.72 11.29
C ALA A 595 -36.97 7.06 11.58
N TRP A 596 -36.14 7.16 10.54
CA TRP A 596 -34.71 7.47 10.67
C TRP A 596 -34.46 8.84 11.30
N LEU A 597 -35.20 9.87 10.87
CA LEU A 597 -35.09 11.23 11.40
C LEU A 597 -35.57 11.34 12.85
N ARG A 598 -36.49 10.47 13.31
CA ARG A 598 -36.91 10.43 14.72
C ARG A 598 -35.90 9.74 15.62
N THR A 599 -35.21 8.72 15.13
CA THR A 599 -34.19 8.00 15.90
C THR A 599 -32.82 8.69 15.88
N GLY A 600 -32.61 9.66 14.99
CA GLY A 600 -31.31 10.29 14.78
C GLY A 600 -30.32 9.34 14.08
N GLY A 601 -30.82 8.43 13.26
CA GLY A 601 -30.04 7.43 12.52
C GLY A 601 -29.62 6.20 13.34
N LEU A 602 -28.46 5.63 13.02
CA LEU A 602 -27.92 4.47 13.75
C LEU A 602 -27.56 4.82 15.20
N PRO A 603 -27.85 3.94 16.17
CA PRO A 603 -27.41 4.15 17.54
C PRO A 603 -25.90 3.99 17.68
N ARG A 604 -25.33 4.57 18.74
CA ARG A 604 -23.90 4.44 19.03
C ARG A 604 -23.59 3.01 19.50
N PRO A 605 -22.69 2.27 18.82
CA PRO A 605 -22.28 0.94 19.27
C PRO A 605 -21.45 1.04 20.56
N THR A 606 -21.49 -0.01 21.38
CA THR A 606 -20.53 -0.17 22.47
C THR A 606 -19.16 -0.45 21.88
N GLN A 607 -18.15 0.31 22.30
CA GLN A 607 -16.77 0.16 21.84
C GLN A 607 -15.93 -0.43 22.97
N ARG A 608 -15.22 -1.52 22.68
CA ARG A 608 -14.32 -2.15 23.65
C ARG A 608 -12.93 -2.29 23.06
N VAL A 609 -11.96 -1.63 23.67
CA VAL A 609 -10.55 -1.80 23.31
C VAL A 609 -10.10 -3.18 23.77
N VAL A 610 -9.63 -4.00 22.84
CA VAL A 610 -9.20 -5.38 23.11
C VAL A 610 -7.82 -5.60 22.54
N THR A 611 -7.02 -6.36 23.27
CA THR A 611 -5.68 -6.73 22.85
C THR A 611 -5.66 -8.21 22.54
N VAL A 612 -5.66 -8.55 21.26
CA VAL A 612 -5.72 -9.93 20.78
C VAL A 612 -4.31 -10.42 20.54
N ARG A 613 -3.97 -11.55 21.14
CA ARG A 613 -2.73 -12.27 20.83
C ARG A 613 -2.99 -13.25 19.71
N ARG A 614 -2.03 -13.36 18.78
CA ARG A 614 -2.09 -14.32 17.69
C ARG A 614 -2.18 -15.72 18.27
N GLN A 615 -3.35 -16.34 18.11
CA GLN A 615 -3.51 -17.79 18.23
C GLN A 615 -3.36 -18.33 16.81
N LEU A 616 -2.31 -19.11 16.53
CA LEU A 616 -2.03 -19.67 15.19
C LEU A 616 -3.16 -20.63 14.75
N PRO A 617 -4.00 -20.30 13.75
CA PRO A 617 -4.76 -21.29 13.00
C PRO A 617 -3.88 -21.84 11.84
N PRO A 618 -4.33 -22.85 11.10
CA PRO A 618 -3.56 -23.44 9.99
C PRO A 618 -3.41 -22.52 8.76
N ASP A 619 -4.14 -21.39 8.70
CA ASP A 619 -4.20 -20.56 7.50
C ASP A 619 -2.98 -19.63 7.34
N TRP A 620 -2.61 -19.38 6.08
CA TRP A 620 -1.47 -18.53 5.74
C TRP A 620 -1.74 -17.04 6.05
N LYS A 621 -3.02 -16.62 6.03
CA LYS A 621 -3.45 -15.24 6.34
C LYS A 621 -3.22 -14.84 7.80
N ALA A 622 -3.30 -15.78 8.76
CA ALA A 622 -2.96 -15.53 10.16
C ALA A 622 -1.46 -15.52 10.44
N ARG A 623 -0.61 -16.06 9.56
CA ARG A 623 0.85 -16.05 9.75
C ARG A 623 1.49 -14.68 9.56
N GLY A 624 0.84 -13.79 8.81
CA GLY A 624 1.20 -12.37 8.68
C GLY A 624 0.73 -11.49 9.85
N LEU A 625 -0.06 -12.01 10.79
CA LEU A 625 -0.52 -11.21 11.93
C LEU A 625 0.60 -11.05 12.98
N PRO A 626 0.72 -9.85 13.59
CA PRO A 626 1.66 -9.64 14.68
C PRO A 626 1.31 -10.52 15.89
N PRO A 627 2.29 -10.89 16.74
CA PRO A 627 2.06 -11.67 17.96
C PRO A 627 0.95 -11.13 18.87
N GLN A 628 0.74 -9.82 18.84
CA GLN A 628 -0.32 -9.12 19.55
C GLN A 628 -0.75 -7.90 18.74
N ARG A 629 -2.04 -7.60 18.69
CA ARG A 629 -2.60 -6.38 18.11
C ARG A 629 -3.74 -5.86 18.98
N THR A 630 -3.75 -4.55 19.19
CA THR A 630 -4.84 -3.87 19.88
C THR A 630 -5.86 -3.40 18.85
N HIS A 631 -7.13 -3.69 19.11
CA HIS A 631 -8.26 -3.39 18.25
C HIS A 631 -9.39 -2.77 19.07
N VAL A 632 -10.44 -2.34 18.37
CA VAL A 632 -11.71 -1.98 18.98
C VAL A 632 -12.78 -2.92 18.45
N GLU A 633 -13.39 -3.66 19.37
CA GLU A 633 -14.60 -4.42 19.09
C GLU A 633 -15.80 -3.48 19.15
N LEU A 634 -16.69 -3.63 18.17
CA LEU A 634 -18.00 -3.01 18.17
C LEU A 634 -19.06 -4.07 18.43
N ALA A 635 -20.02 -3.72 19.28
CA ALA A 635 -21.27 -4.46 19.43
C ALA A 635 -22.44 -3.48 19.45
N PRO A 636 -23.62 -3.89 18.95
CA PRO A 636 -24.82 -3.07 19.06
C PRO A 636 -25.20 -2.86 20.53
N PRO A 637 -25.89 -1.76 20.86
CA PRO A 637 -26.47 -1.58 22.19
C PRO A 637 -27.37 -2.75 22.60
N GLU A 638 -27.46 -3.01 23.91
CA GLU A 638 -28.31 -4.05 24.44
C GLU A 638 -29.76 -3.89 23.95
N GLY A 639 -30.35 -4.97 23.41
CA GLY A 639 -31.70 -4.97 22.85
C GLY A 639 -31.82 -4.37 21.45
N PHE A 640 -30.74 -3.89 20.83
CA PHE A 640 -30.76 -3.39 19.45
C PHE A 640 -30.34 -4.47 18.45
N ALA A 641 -31.20 -4.75 17.47
CA ALA A 641 -30.84 -5.63 16.36
C ALA A 641 -29.93 -4.88 15.38
N ASP A 642 -28.84 -5.50 14.92
CA ASP A 642 -27.95 -4.95 13.89
C ASP A 642 -28.20 -5.64 12.54
N PRO A 643 -29.34 -5.35 11.86
CA PRO A 643 -29.70 -6.05 10.63
C PRO A 643 -28.64 -5.84 9.54
N LEU A 644 -28.02 -4.65 9.47
CA LEU A 644 -27.02 -4.34 8.45
C LEU A 644 -25.63 -4.94 8.79
N GLY A 645 -25.40 -5.33 10.04
CA GLY A 645 -24.10 -5.79 10.53
C GLY A 645 -23.06 -4.67 10.63
N LEU A 646 -23.49 -3.40 10.69
CA LEU A 646 -22.61 -2.22 10.72
C LEU A 646 -22.14 -1.89 12.13
N LEU A 647 -22.91 -2.28 13.15
CA LEU A 647 -22.60 -2.03 14.56
C LEU A 647 -21.75 -3.13 15.19
N THR A 648 -21.36 -4.13 14.39
CA THR A 648 -20.64 -5.32 14.84
C THR A 648 -19.29 -5.44 14.14
N VAL A 649 -18.21 -5.40 14.91
CA VAL A 649 -16.84 -5.64 14.42
C VAL A 649 -16.23 -6.74 15.30
N PRO A 650 -16.15 -7.99 14.81
CA PRO A 650 -15.57 -9.08 15.57
C PRO A 650 -14.02 -9.00 15.57
N PRO A 651 -13.34 -9.57 16.57
CA PRO A 651 -11.89 -9.78 16.53
C PRO A 651 -11.52 -10.97 15.61
N PRO A 652 -10.25 -11.09 15.19
CA PRO A 652 -9.58 -10.32 14.15
C PRO A 652 -9.98 -10.75 12.73
N THR A 653 -10.20 -9.79 11.83
CA THR A 653 -10.17 -10.01 10.37
C THR A 653 -8.94 -9.30 9.81
N ASN A 654 -7.89 -10.06 9.47
CA ASN A 654 -6.80 -9.50 8.66
C ASN A 654 -7.37 -9.17 7.28
N THR A 655 -7.65 -7.91 7.03
CA THR A 655 -8.31 -7.46 5.81
C THR A 655 -7.49 -6.36 5.18
N TRP A 656 -6.74 -6.73 4.14
CA TRP A 656 -6.12 -5.76 3.26
C TRP A 656 -7.10 -5.48 2.11
N HIS A 657 -7.70 -4.29 2.12
CA HIS A 657 -8.59 -3.81 1.06
C HIS A 657 -7.94 -2.71 0.21
N GLY A 658 -6.62 -2.51 0.33
CA GLY A 658 -5.89 -1.46 -0.41
C GLY A 658 -6.50 -0.06 -0.21
N ASP A 659 -6.45 0.75 -1.26
CA ASP A 659 -6.93 2.14 -1.25
C ASP A 659 -8.47 2.26 -1.13
N TRP A 660 -9.22 1.15 -1.24
CA TRP A 660 -10.68 1.16 -1.16
C TRP A 660 -11.23 1.57 0.21
N VAL A 661 -10.42 1.49 1.27
CA VAL A 661 -10.80 1.97 2.61
C VAL A 661 -11.10 3.48 2.62
N ALA A 662 -10.52 4.24 1.67
CA ALA A 662 -10.77 5.68 1.51
C ALA A 662 -12.20 6.02 1.08
N PHE A 663 -12.98 5.04 0.62
CA PHE A 663 -14.38 5.24 0.21
C PHE A 663 -15.36 5.17 1.38
N TRP A 664 -14.97 4.54 2.49
CA TRP A 664 -15.89 4.30 3.61
C TRP A 664 -16.28 5.58 4.38
N PRO A 665 -15.41 6.58 4.59
CA PRO A 665 -15.82 7.86 5.20
C PRO A 665 -16.94 8.54 4.41
N ALA A 666 -16.89 8.54 3.08
CA ALA A 666 -17.93 9.11 2.23
C ALA A 666 -19.21 8.26 2.14
N ALA A 667 -19.12 6.96 2.48
CA ALA A 667 -20.28 6.09 2.60
C ALA A 667 -20.99 6.27 3.95
N LEU A 668 -20.28 6.66 5.01
CA LEU A 668 -20.77 6.76 6.38
C LEU A 668 -20.30 8.07 7.04
N PRO A 669 -20.59 9.25 6.45
CA PRO A 669 -20.02 10.54 6.85
C PRO A 669 -20.48 11.01 8.25
N GLY A 670 -21.57 10.45 8.77
CA GLY A 670 -22.09 10.72 10.13
C GLY A 670 -21.50 9.84 11.23
N TYR A 671 -20.69 8.84 10.88
CA TYR A 671 -20.34 7.73 11.77
C TYR A 671 -18.83 7.50 11.84
N ARG A 672 -18.02 8.55 12.01
CA ARG A 672 -16.55 8.47 11.92
C ARG A 672 -15.93 7.41 12.83
N GLY A 673 -16.42 7.25 14.07
CA GLY A 673 -15.94 6.21 14.99
C GLY A 673 -16.24 4.78 14.56
N LEU A 674 -17.40 4.56 13.92
CA LEU A 674 -17.77 3.26 13.35
C LEU A 674 -16.84 2.91 12.19
N VAL A 675 -16.61 3.86 11.28
CA VAL A 675 -15.69 3.66 10.16
C VAL A 675 -14.26 3.44 10.67
N ALA A 676 -13.82 4.22 11.66
CA ALA A 676 -12.51 4.06 12.28
C ALA A 676 -12.30 2.63 12.81
N ALA A 677 -13.31 2.02 13.44
CA ALA A 677 -13.19 0.65 13.95
C ALA A 677 -12.99 -0.39 12.84
N HIS A 678 -13.69 -0.23 11.70
CA HIS A 678 -13.50 -1.10 10.54
C HIS A 678 -12.15 -0.90 9.84
N VAL A 679 -11.62 0.33 9.84
CA VAL A 679 -10.37 0.69 9.16
C VAL A 679 -9.14 0.42 10.03
N LEU A 680 -9.31 0.35 11.35
CA LEU A 680 -8.23 0.16 12.32
C LEU A 680 -7.28 -1.02 12.01
N PRO A 681 -7.75 -2.21 11.56
CA PRO A 681 -6.84 -3.29 11.17
C PRO A 681 -5.86 -2.91 10.06
N THR A 682 -6.28 -2.06 9.11
CA THR A 682 -5.46 -1.54 8.01
C THR A 682 -4.48 -0.49 8.53
N VAL A 683 -4.92 0.48 9.33
CA VAL A 683 -4.01 1.51 9.90
C VAL A 683 -2.95 0.87 10.79
N ALA A 684 -3.34 -0.14 11.59
CA ALA A 684 -2.42 -0.88 12.46
C ALA A 684 -1.42 -1.76 11.69
N SER A 685 -1.61 -2.02 10.39
CA SER A 685 -0.64 -2.77 9.58
C SER A 685 0.57 -1.90 9.21
N GLY A 686 0.38 -0.59 8.98
CA GLY A 686 1.44 0.36 8.61
C GLY A 686 2.54 0.58 9.66
N VAL A 687 2.37 0.04 10.87
CA VAL A 687 3.39 0.10 11.93
C VAL A 687 4.46 -0.98 11.76
N ARG A 688 4.11 -2.16 11.25
CA ARG A 688 5.00 -3.33 11.19
C ARG A 688 5.25 -3.82 9.76
N ASP A 689 4.20 -3.85 8.95
CA ASP A 689 4.28 -4.32 7.58
C ASP A 689 4.98 -3.26 6.71
N ASP A 690 5.60 -3.66 5.60
CA ASP A 690 6.22 -2.71 4.64
C ASP A 690 5.17 -2.07 3.72
N ALA A 691 3.95 -1.86 4.25
CA ALA A 691 2.81 -1.30 3.54
C ALA A 691 2.72 0.22 3.81
N SER A 692 2.75 1.02 2.74
CA SER A 692 2.55 2.47 2.77
C SER A 692 1.12 2.86 2.41
N GLY A 693 0.62 3.99 2.91
CA GLY A 693 -0.70 4.54 2.55
C GLY A 693 -1.83 3.98 3.42
N THR A 694 -1.49 3.23 4.45
CA THR A 694 -2.43 2.60 5.40
C THR A 694 -3.20 3.61 6.25
N ALA A 695 -2.64 4.80 6.46
CA ALA A 695 -3.24 5.86 7.27
C ALA A 695 -3.83 7.01 6.44
N ALA A 696 -3.80 6.93 5.10
CA ALA A 696 -4.32 7.97 4.19
C ALA A 696 -5.82 8.26 4.37
N VAL A 697 -6.55 7.36 5.02
CA VAL A 697 -7.97 7.50 5.38
C VAL A 697 -8.22 8.41 6.60
N LEU A 698 -7.21 8.67 7.43
CA LEU A 698 -7.39 9.41 8.69
C LEU A 698 -7.84 10.87 8.45
N PRO A 699 -7.29 11.64 7.49
CA PRO A 699 -7.81 12.98 7.19
C PRO A 699 -9.27 12.96 6.74
N LEU A 700 -9.66 11.96 5.92
CA LEU A 700 -11.05 11.79 5.47
C LEU A 700 -12.00 11.48 6.64
N LEU A 701 -11.52 10.76 7.66
CA LEU A 701 -12.28 10.54 8.90
C LEU A 701 -12.40 11.81 9.75
N ALA A 702 -11.36 12.65 9.76
CA ALA A 702 -11.35 13.93 10.48
C ALA A 702 -12.33 14.94 9.86
N GLU A 703 -12.47 14.94 8.53
CA GLU A 703 -13.48 15.74 7.80
C GLU A 703 -14.92 15.23 8.01
N GLY A 704 -15.07 13.97 8.40
CA GLY A 704 -16.36 13.37 8.74
C GLY A 704 -16.94 13.90 10.05
N THR A 705 -18.22 13.61 10.29
CA THR A 705 -18.96 14.00 11.51
C THR A 705 -19.24 12.80 12.42
N GLY A 706 -19.86 13.05 13.57
CA GLY A 706 -20.14 12.03 14.59
C GLY A 706 -19.02 11.91 15.63
N THR A 707 -19.13 11.01 16.58
CA THR A 707 -18.07 10.81 17.59
C THR A 707 -17.00 9.84 17.07
N GLY A 708 -15.72 10.18 17.26
CA GLY A 708 -14.60 9.26 16.99
C GLY A 708 -14.56 8.12 18.01
N GLY A 709 -14.40 8.47 19.29
CA GLY A 709 -14.27 7.50 20.37
C GLY A 709 -12.99 6.64 20.26
N PRO A 710 -12.89 5.58 21.06
CA PRO A 710 -11.67 4.78 21.19
C PRO A 710 -11.09 4.26 19.88
N ALA A 711 -11.94 3.96 18.89
CA ALA A 711 -11.50 3.49 17.58
C ALA A 711 -10.69 4.54 16.82
N LEU A 712 -11.15 5.80 16.79
CA LEU A 712 -10.42 6.88 16.14
C LEU A 712 -9.17 7.25 16.93
N ASP A 713 -9.27 7.28 18.25
CA ASP A 713 -8.15 7.63 19.13
C ASP A 713 -6.98 6.65 18.96
N LEU A 714 -7.30 5.35 18.92
CA LEU A 714 -6.33 4.28 18.69
C LEU A 714 -5.79 4.30 17.24
N ALA A 715 -6.61 4.64 16.25
CA ALA A 715 -6.18 4.75 14.86
C ALA A 715 -5.17 5.91 14.68
N LEU A 716 -5.39 7.06 15.32
CA LEU A 716 -4.44 8.17 15.36
C LEU A 716 -3.13 7.76 16.03
N ALA A 717 -3.19 7.05 17.16
CA ALA A 717 -1.99 6.55 17.85
C ALA A 717 -1.18 5.57 16.96
N TYR A 718 -1.85 4.68 16.22
CA TYR A 718 -1.18 3.82 15.23
C TYR A 718 -0.57 4.63 14.08
N GLY A 719 -1.28 5.61 13.53
CA GLY A 719 -0.81 6.48 12.45
C GLY A 719 0.41 7.31 12.83
N LEU A 720 0.42 7.92 14.02
CA LEU A 720 1.60 8.64 14.57
C LEU A 720 2.81 7.70 14.75
N GLY A 721 2.54 6.43 15.06
CA GLY A 721 3.52 5.35 15.15
C GLY A 721 3.78 4.58 13.85
N ALA A 722 3.30 5.07 12.71
CA ALA A 722 3.45 4.40 11.41
C ALA A 722 4.91 4.44 10.92
N ARG A 723 5.29 3.44 10.13
CA ARG A 723 6.67 3.26 9.65
C ARG A 723 7.02 4.22 8.50
N HIS A 724 6.04 4.55 7.65
CA HIS A 724 6.22 5.39 6.48
C HIS A 724 5.83 6.84 6.78
N GLU A 725 6.61 7.79 6.28
CA GLU A 725 6.39 9.22 6.49
C GLU A 725 5.02 9.69 5.98
N ALA A 726 4.57 9.18 4.84
CA ALA A 726 3.25 9.53 4.30
C ALA A 726 2.10 9.18 5.27
N ASP A 727 2.20 8.05 5.99
CA ASP A 727 1.20 7.65 6.96
C ASP A 727 1.26 8.50 8.25
N GLN A 728 2.48 8.91 8.64
CA GLN A 728 2.66 9.84 9.76
C GLN A 728 2.09 11.23 9.45
N VAL A 729 2.27 11.71 8.22
CA VAL A 729 1.71 12.98 7.74
C VAL A 729 0.19 12.93 7.71
N ALA A 730 -0.40 11.85 7.18
CA ALA A 730 -1.86 11.68 7.19
C ALA A 730 -2.44 11.65 8.63
N ALA A 731 -1.74 11.03 9.58
CA ALA A 731 -2.14 11.05 10.99
C ALA A 731 -1.99 12.44 11.63
N LEU A 732 -0.93 13.18 11.28
CA LEU A 732 -0.72 14.56 11.71
C LEU A 732 -1.83 15.48 11.19
N ASP A 733 -2.16 15.41 9.89
CA ASP A 733 -3.22 16.22 9.28
C ASP A 733 -4.57 15.95 9.95
N ALA A 734 -4.90 14.67 10.18
CA ALA A 734 -6.11 14.28 10.90
C ALA A 734 -6.15 14.82 12.34
N LEU A 735 -5.01 14.75 13.05
CA LEU A 735 -4.88 15.27 14.41
C LEU A 735 -5.09 16.79 14.45
N LEU A 736 -4.50 17.54 13.52
CA LEU A 736 -4.65 19.00 13.43
C LEU A 736 -6.08 19.41 13.06
N LEU A 737 -6.72 18.70 12.13
CA LEU A 737 -8.13 18.93 11.76
C LEU A 737 -9.08 18.69 12.95
N LEU A 738 -8.88 17.60 13.69
CA LEU A 738 -9.68 17.28 14.88
C LEU A 738 -9.40 18.26 16.03
N ALA A 739 -8.16 18.69 16.22
CA ALA A 739 -7.80 19.70 17.22
C ALA A 739 -8.42 21.07 16.88
N GLY A 740 -8.32 21.51 15.62
CA GLY A 740 -8.88 22.78 15.16
C GLY A 740 -10.41 22.83 15.18
N SER A 741 -11.08 21.68 15.06
CA SER A 741 -12.54 21.56 15.20
C SER A 741 -13.00 21.37 16.65
N GLY A 742 -12.09 21.07 17.59
CA GLY A 742 -12.43 20.75 18.98
C GLY A 742 -12.97 19.34 19.20
N ASP A 743 -12.85 18.46 18.21
CA ASP A 743 -13.34 17.07 18.23
C ASP A 743 -12.28 16.06 18.70
N LEU A 744 -11.04 16.51 18.99
CA LEU A 744 -9.93 15.66 19.41
C LEU A 744 -9.93 15.38 20.92
N ASP A 745 -9.91 14.10 21.31
CA ASP A 745 -9.50 13.68 22.65
C ASP A 745 -7.98 13.41 22.69
N ALA A 746 -7.21 14.47 22.92
CA ALA A 746 -5.76 14.41 22.99
C ALA A 746 -5.25 13.47 24.10
N THR A 747 -6.01 13.35 25.20
CA THR A 747 -5.64 12.49 26.33
C THR A 747 -5.82 11.02 25.98
N ALA A 748 -6.93 10.65 25.35
CA ALA A 748 -7.21 9.28 24.93
C ALA A 748 -6.20 8.79 23.88
N VAL A 749 -5.92 9.61 22.84
CA VAL A 749 -4.89 9.30 21.83
C VAL A 749 -3.52 9.11 22.50
N GLY A 750 -3.20 9.97 23.48
CA GLY A 750 -1.91 9.93 24.19
C GLY A 750 -1.75 8.67 25.01
N ALA A 751 -2.80 8.29 25.74
CA ALA A 751 -2.85 7.04 26.50
C ALA A 751 -2.64 5.82 25.58
N HIS A 752 -3.33 5.76 24.44
CA HIS A 752 -3.13 4.69 23.46
C HIS A 752 -1.70 4.66 22.90
N LEU A 753 -1.15 5.82 22.53
CA LEU A 753 0.23 5.94 22.05
C LEU A 753 1.23 5.44 23.08
N GLY A 754 1.05 5.82 24.35
CA GLY A 754 1.87 5.38 25.47
C GLY A 754 1.82 3.86 25.68
N THR A 755 0.61 3.28 25.71
CA THR A 755 0.42 1.83 25.84
C THR A 755 1.05 1.06 24.68
N LEU A 756 0.83 1.50 23.43
CA LEU A 756 1.42 0.85 22.25
C LEU A 756 2.96 0.90 22.28
N ALA A 757 3.53 2.02 22.70
CA ALA A 757 4.99 2.16 22.85
C ALA A 757 5.54 1.30 23.99
N ALA A 758 4.83 1.22 25.13
CA ALA A 758 5.19 0.38 26.27
C ALA A 758 5.14 -1.12 25.94
N ASP A 759 4.14 -1.55 25.16
CA ASP A 759 3.98 -2.91 24.66
C ASP A 759 4.99 -3.29 23.54
N GLY A 760 5.86 -2.35 23.14
CA GLY A 760 6.86 -2.58 22.10
C GLY A 760 6.25 -2.72 20.70
N VAL A 761 5.08 -2.12 20.46
CA VAL A 761 4.44 -2.12 19.13
C VAL A 761 5.27 -1.29 18.14
N PHE A 762 5.78 -0.13 18.59
CA PHE A 762 6.78 0.69 17.92
C PHE A 762 7.67 1.43 18.93
N PRO A 763 8.90 1.86 18.55
CA PRO A 763 9.72 2.67 19.45
C PRO A 763 9.14 4.09 19.62
N PRO A 764 9.11 4.66 20.83
CA PRO A 764 8.65 6.03 21.09
C PRO A 764 9.20 7.10 20.13
N SER A 765 10.44 6.91 19.67
CA SER A 765 11.09 7.85 18.75
C SER A 765 10.36 8.05 17.43
N ARG A 766 9.50 7.09 17.04
CA ARG A 766 8.77 7.13 15.78
C ARG A 766 7.69 8.21 15.75
N ALA A 767 7.05 8.49 16.89
CA ALA A 767 6.04 9.53 17.01
C ALA A 767 6.62 10.94 17.25
N LEU A 768 7.93 11.07 17.51
CA LEU A 768 8.52 12.36 17.87
C LEU A 768 8.43 13.40 16.76
N ARG A 769 8.69 13.00 15.51
CA ARG A 769 8.65 13.92 14.38
C ARG A 769 7.24 14.48 14.16
N PRO A 770 6.19 13.66 13.95
CA PRO A 770 4.85 14.19 13.76
C PRO A 770 4.36 15.01 14.97
N LEU A 771 4.72 14.65 16.21
CA LEU A 771 4.36 15.46 17.39
C LEU A 771 5.10 16.81 17.45
N ARG A 772 6.38 16.87 17.04
CA ARG A 772 7.10 18.15 16.89
C ARG A 772 6.49 19.01 15.81
N ASP A 773 6.15 18.41 14.67
CA ASP A 773 5.54 19.10 13.54
C ASP A 773 4.16 19.65 13.96
N ALA A 774 3.36 18.92 14.74
CA ALA A 774 2.11 19.41 15.33
C ALA A 774 2.33 20.62 16.26
N ALA A 775 3.32 20.55 17.15
CA ALA A 775 3.63 21.66 18.05
C ALA A 775 4.09 22.91 17.26
N ALA A 776 4.92 22.71 16.22
CA ALA A 776 5.37 23.77 15.33
C ALA A 776 4.25 24.35 14.46
N ALA A 777 3.23 23.55 14.12
CA ALA A 777 2.04 23.96 13.40
C ALA A 777 1.04 24.74 14.28
N GLY A 778 1.36 25.01 15.54
CA GLY A 778 0.54 25.82 16.44
C GLY A 778 -0.33 25.02 17.40
N ALA A 779 -0.06 23.72 17.60
CA ALA A 779 -0.75 22.84 18.55
C ALA A 779 0.08 22.41 19.80
N PRO A 780 0.92 23.26 20.43
CA PRO A 780 1.82 22.81 21.49
C PRO A 780 1.11 22.29 22.75
N LEU A 781 -0.09 22.80 23.08
CA LEU A 781 -0.85 22.34 24.24
C LEU A 781 -1.57 21.01 23.95
N THR A 782 -2.08 20.84 22.74
CA THR A 782 -2.56 19.54 22.25
C THR A 782 -1.49 18.46 22.38
N VAL A 783 -0.26 18.76 21.91
CA VAL A 783 0.90 17.85 22.03
C VAL A 783 1.27 17.61 23.49
N TRP A 784 1.16 18.64 24.34
CA TRP A 784 1.43 18.48 25.78
C TRP A 784 0.43 17.52 26.45
N HIS A 785 -0.88 17.66 26.21
CA HIS A 785 -1.90 16.72 26.71
C HIS A 785 -1.64 15.28 26.26
N LEU A 786 -1.32 15.08 24.97
CA LEU A 786 -0.94 13.79 24.41
C LEU A 786 0.26 13.16 25.14
N LEU A 787 1.33 13.94 25.33
CA LEU A 787 2.55 13.45 25.98
C LEU A 787 2.33 13.18 27.47
N ALA A 788 1.62 14.04 28.17
CA ALA A 788 1.28 13.84 29.59
C ALA A 788 0.49 12.54 29.80
N ALA A 789 -0.40 12.19 28.86
CA ALA A 789 -1.15 10.93 28.89
C ALA A 789 -0.35 9.71 28.41
N ALA A 790 0.63 9.90 27.51
CA ALA A 790 1.48 8.81 27.01
C ALA A 790 2.57 8.38 28.00
N LEU A 791 3.14 9.33 28.74
CA LEU A 791 4.28 9.11 29.63
C LEU A 791 4.04 8.06 30.72
N PRO A 792 2.90 8.00 31.43
CA PRO A 792 2.69 7.05 32.51
C PRO A 792 2.94 5.59 32.12
N ALA A 793 2.39 5.14 30.98
CA ALA A 793 2.59 3.78 30.49
C ALA A 793 4.06 3.49 30.13
N VAL A 794 4.72 4.45 29.50
CA VAL A 794 6.13 4.34 29.06
C VAL A 794 7.10 4.35 30.25
N LEU A 795 6.80 5.13 31.30
CA LEU A 795 7.61 5.22 32.52
C LEU A 795 7.44 3.99 33.43
N ALA A 796 6.23 3.40 33.45
CA ALA A 796 5.93 2.18 34.21
C ALA A 796 6.59 0.93 33.58
N ALA A 797 6.82 0.92 32.26
CA ALA A 797 7.46 -0.19 31.57
C ALA A 797 8.89 -0.45 32.07
N SER A 798 9.24 -1.72 32.26
CA SER A 798 10.55 -2.17 32.76
C SER A 798 11.16 -3.25 31.86
N PRO A 799 12.28 -2.96 31.15
CA PRO A 799 12.97 -1.66 31.07
C PRO A 799 12.16 -0.62 30.27
N ALA A 800 12.37 0.67 30.56
CA ALA A 800 11.73 1.76 29.83
C ALA A 800 12.08 1.68 28.33
N PRO A 801 11.11 1.92 27.42
CA PRO A 801 11.33 1.87 25.98
C PRO A 801 12.46 2.81 25.50
N ARG A 802 13.19 2.38 24.47
CA ARG A 802 14.25 3.21 23.85
C ARG A 802 13.62 4.43 23.18
N GLY A 803 14.04 5.63 23.56
CA GLY A 803 13.47 6.91 23.09
C GLY A 803 12.60 7.63 24.13
N THR A 804 12.33 7.01 25.29
CA THR A 804 11.63 7.68 26.42
C THR A 804 12.24 9.04 26.81
N PRO A 805 13.58 9.22 26.86
CA PRO A 805 14.14 10.53 27.17
C PRO A 805 13.81 11.59 26.13
N ASP A 806 13.69 11.22 24.85
CA ASP A 806 13.35 12.17 23.79
C ASP A 806 11.87 12.62 23.88
N LEU A 807 10.96 11.73 24.33
CA LEU A 807 9.58 12.12 24.66
C LEU A 807 9.53 13.09 25.85
N LEU A 808 10.30 12.82 26.91
CA LEU A 808 10.40 13.73 28.07
C LEU A 808 10.97 15.10 27.67
N THR A 809 11.92 15.15 26.75
CA THR A 809 12.44 16.42 26.21
C THR A 809 11.34 17.21 25.49
N LEU A 810 10.58 16.58 24.58
CA LEU A 810 9.48 17.25 23.88
C LEU A 810 8.35 17.65 24.84
N ALA A 811 8.08 16.83 25.86
CA ALA A 811 7.13 17.12 26.92
C ALA A 811 7.55 18.38 27.71
N ALA A 812 8.83 18.48 28.08
CA ALA A 812 9.35 19.66 28.76
C ALA A 812 9.31 20.92 27.87
N GLU A 813 9.59 20.79 26.58
CA GLU A 813 9.50 21.89 25.60
C GLU A 813 8.06 22.41 25.48
N THR A 814 7.09 21.50 25.30
CA THR A 814 5.67 21.86 25.13
C THR A 814 5.00 22.31 26.42
N ALA A 815 5.29 21.68 27.56
CA ALA A 815 4.85 22.15 28.88
C ALA A 815 5.41 23.54 29.19
N GLY A 816 6.71 23.78 28.91
CA GLY A 816 7.34 25.08 29.11
C GLY A 816 6.81 26.17 28.20
N ALA A 817 6.51 25.85 26.93
CA ALA A 817 5.95 26.78 25.97
C ALA A 817 4.50 27.19 26.30
N THR A 818 3.71 26.25 26.84
CA THR A 818 2.28 26.46 27.13
C THR A 818 2.03 26.98 28.54
N GLY A 819 2.92 26.69 29.49
CA GLY A 819 2.76 27.01 30.90
C GLY A 819 1.66 26.22 31.61
N VAL A 820 1.02 25.26 30.94
CA VAL A 820 -0.06 24.45 31.50
C VAL A 820 0.52 23.31 32.33
N ARG A 821 0.07 23.18 33.58
CA ARG A 821 0.51 22.13 34.49
C ARG A 821 -0.44 20.94 34.43
N ILE A 822 0.12 19.77 34.10
CA ILE A 822 -0.60 18.49 34.09
C ILE A 822 0.20 17.53 34.96
N GLU A 823 -0.47 16.84 35.89
CA GLU A 823 0.16 15.81 36.70
C GLU A 823 0.52 14.61 35.82
N VAL A 824 1.76 14.11 35.94
CA VAL A 824 2.25 12.95 35.19
C VAL A 824 2.55 11.80 36.16
N PRO A 825 1.64 10.82 36.30
CA PRO A 825 1.86 9.63 37.13
C PRO A 825 3.17 8.90 36.79
N GLY A 826 3.90 8.45 37.82
CA GLY A 826 5.18 7.76 37.69
C GLY A 826 6.40 8.66 37.42
N LEU A 827 6.22 9.96 37.17
CA LEU A 827 7.33 10.91 36.98
C LEU A 827 8.17 11.06 38.26
N ALA A 828 7.51 11.19 39.42
CA ALA A 828 8.15 11.33 40.73
C ALA A 828 9.09 10.16 41.06
N ASP A 829 8.66 8.93 40.74
CA ASP A 829 9.46 7.71 40.97
C ASP A 829 10.75 7.72 40.15
N VAL A 830 10.70 8.23 38.91
CA VAL A 830 11.88 8.35 38.03
C VAL A 830 12.81 9.46 38.51
N VAL A 831 12.24 10.59 38.96
CA VAL A 831 13.00 11.71 39.54
C VAL A 831 13.77 11.29 40.80
N ALA A 832 13.17 10.43 41.64
CA ALA A 832 13.77 9.91 42.86
C ALA A 832 14.93 8.92 42.63
N ARG A 833 15.11 8.39 41.41
CA ARG A 833 16.20 7.45 41.10
C ARG A 833 17.57 8.13 41.22
N ARG A 834 18.55 7.42 41.79
CA ARG A 834 19.94 7.89 41.86
C ARG A 834 20.63 7.75 40.50
N GLY A 835 21.44 8.75 40.12
CA GLY A 835 22.22 8.77 38.88
C GLY A 835 21.98 9.98 37.99
N SER A 836 22.74 10.05 36.89
CA SER A 836 22.71 11.12 35.87
C SER A 836 22.38 10.60 34.46
N ALA A 837 21.74 9.43 34.37
CA ALA A 837 21.26 8.91 33.10
C ALA A 837 20.29 9.90 32.45
N ARG A 838 20.37 10.07 31.12
CA ARG A 838 19.56 11.03 30.36
C ARG A 838 18.06 10.98 30.72
N LEU A 839 17.52 9.78 30.94
CA LEU A 839 16.14 9.59 31.40
C LEU A 839 15.81 10.36 32.69
N VAL A 840 16.68 10.26 33.71
CA VAL A 840 16.51 10.92 35.01
C VAL A 840 16.69 12.43 34.88
N THR A 841 17.64 12.87 34.04
CA THR A 841 17.89 14.30 33.78
C THR A 841 16.68 14.97 33.13
N GLU A 842 16.12 14.37 32.06
CA GLU A 842 14.94 14.93 31.39
C GLU A 842 13.69 14.85 32.27
N ALA A 843 13.53 13.79 33.08
CA ALA A 843 12.43 13.70 34.05
C ALA A 843 12.47 14.82 35.09
N ARG A 844 13.66 15.13 35.63
CA ARG A 844 13.85 16.26 36.57
C ARG A 844 13.57 17.61 35.91
N ARG A 845 13.97 17.78 34.64
CA ARG A 845 13.69 18.99 33.87
C ARG A 845 12.19 19.22 33.75
N LEU A 846 11.44 18.18 33.37
CA LEU A 846 9.98 18.25 33.29
C LEU A 846 9.36 18.55 34.66
N ALA A 847 9.75 17.83 35.71
CA ALA A 847 9.23 18.06 37.06
C ALA A 847 9.45 19.51 37.54
N THR A 848 10.64 20.08 37.29
CA THR A 848 10.95 21.47 37.64
C THR A 848 10.04 22.48 36.93
N LEU A 849 9.60 22.18 35.70
CA LEU A 849 8.66 23.04 34.97
C LEU A 849 7.23 22.94 35.48
N LEU A 850 6.84 21.78 36.03
CA LEU A 850 5.51 21.57 36.61
C LEU A 850 5.38 22.13 38.02
N ASP A 851 6.50 22.22 38.76
CA ASP A 851 6.55 22.81 40.10
C ASP A 851 6.59 24.35 40.09
N ARG A 852 7.03 24.96 38.98
CA ARG A 852 7.14 26.43 38.79
C ARG A 852 5.83 27.05 38.39
#